data_AF-A0A930ZPD4-F1
#
_entry.id   AF-A0A930ZPD4-F1
#
_cell.length_a   1.000
_cell.length_b   1.000
_cell.length_c   1.000
_cell.angle_alpha   90.00
_cell.angle_beta   90.00
_cell.angle_gamma   90.00
#
_symmetry.space_group_name_H-M   'P 1'
#
loop_
_entity.id
_entity.type
_entity.pdbx_description
1 polymer ?
#
loop_
_entity_poly.entity_id
_entity_poly.type
_entity_poly.pdbx_seq_one_letter_code
_entity_poly.pdbx_strand_id
1 'polypeptide(L)'
;MNSRLLGLFPKNQVFTDELSRLAKGTDAGLYRLIPKAVVKVNTEEEVIRLLKFCHSENIPVTFKAAGTSLSGQTISDSILIEVGNGFNLSNITDKGYIATFGCGLTGSSANLILKKYKRKLGPKPASINSAKIGGIISNNSSGSSYGIKHNSYNTIKSMRIIFADGTLLDTGNNESRSSFIITHPEFITKIKNLHNEAIKDESIRKKIERKFQLKNTCGYGVNSLIDFSDPIDIIQQLMIGSEGTLGFISQATFHTVHDAPLKACALIYFNNIREVSEAIIPLRSCEVSAAELMDRNALRAVENKKGMPAELKSLPEEAAALLIETSADDEATLLSQMAEIELKLAHIKTLSSIKFTTDNFLYDLYWNVRNGLFTSAAASRPSNTASIIEDVAFRGESLGDALSDLRELLVRTGYEDAVMWGHLLDGNVHFTVFPDINNEDGVQKYASFMHQLCDLVVVKHDGSLKAEHGTGRNMAPFVEKEWGADIYSLMKRIKNAFDPTNILNPGVVINSDKDIFIKNLKRIPDANPIIDKCIECGFCEVVCPSKDLTLTPRQRIVAYRYITDNAVDRDKKKSILKQVKQISYPLDETCATDGLCGIACPVNIDTGKLVKELRWQSNGVFAKSIASGIANNMATITSLIRGVIGLPHSISKVLGYDFLEKMALGLYKICGGAIPLWTRYTPSGSKHVAQLNFPAVTPNAPKVVYFPACITRSMSGPSFGYEEKEDIPSKMLSLLRKANYSVIIPEKKDKLCCGMAFSSKGFWKQAKKKESELNEALLEASNNGEIAIVCDMSPCLLHMRETLDPRLKLYDQVDFIHDFLLDRLVIVKQPISISIHTTCSSTKMQLAEKIFNVASKCADKVIVPHNINCCGWAGDRGFFYPELPKSALTPLHHEILDAQEGFSNSRTCEIGLSLNSRITYKSLVYLVDRAAENKNANN
;
A
#
# COMPACT_ATOMS: atom_id res chain seq x y z
N MET A 1 11.53 -12.12 31.14
CA MET A 1 11.58 -11.89 29.68
C MET A 1 11.69 -10.40 29.32
N ASN A 2 10.70 -9.57 29.64
CA ASN A 2 10.67 -8.14 29.21
C ASN A 2 11.89 -7.32 29.63
N SER A 3 12.33 -7.44 30.90
CA SER A 3 13.53 -6.77 31.40
C SER A 3 14.80 -7.18 30.64
N ARG A 4 14.91 -8.46 30.27
CA ARG A 4 16.03 -8.99 29.47
C ARG A 4 15.99 -8.46 28.04
N LEU A 5 14.81 -8.42 27.41
CA LEU A 5 14.66 -7.82 26.07
C LEU A 5 15.06 -6.34 26.06
N LEU A 6 14.67 -5.57 27.07
CA LEU A 6 15.09 -4.16 27.23
C LEU A 6 16.58 -3.99 27.53
N GLY A 7 17.26 -5.03 28.03
CA GLY A 7 18.71 -5.06 28.15
C GLY A 7 19.43 -5.38 26.83
N LEU A 8 18.74 -6.03 25.88
CA LEU A 8 19.28 -6.40 24.58
C LEU A 8 18.96 -5.37 23.48
N PHE A 9 17.84 -4.65 23.61
CA PHE A 9 17.33 -3.77 22.57
C PHE A 9 16.87 -2.41 23.16
N PRO A 10 17.04 -1.32 22.39
CA PRO A 10 16.42 -0.03 22.70
C PRO A 10 14.92 -0.12 22.97
N LYS A 11 14.42 0.72 23.88
CA LYS A 11 12.99 0.75 24.25
C LYS A 11 12.05 0.97 23.06
N ASN A 12 12.45 1.75 22.06
CA ASN A 12 11.64 2.01 20.85
C ASN A 12 11.60 0.83 19.87
N GLN A 13 12.32 -0.26 20.13
CA GLN A 13 12.26 -1.50 19.37
C GLN A 13 11.48 -2.60 20.09
N VAL A 14 11.16 -2.46 21.39
CA VAL A 14 10.52 -3.50 22.21
C VAL A 14 9.13 -3.05 22.64
N PHE A 15 8.10 -3.75 22.17
CA PHE A 15 6.70 -3.45 22.45
C PHE A 15 6.07 -4.56 23.30
N THR A 16 5.71 -4.23 24.54
CA THR A 16 5.14 -5.17 25.52
C THR A 16 3.79 -4.71 26.06
N ASP A 17 3.35 -3.49 25.77
CA ASP A 17 2.03 -3.01 26.13
C ASP A 17 0.94 -3.72 25.32
N GLU A 18 -0.26 -3.83 25.89
CA GLU A 18 -1.39 -4.56 25.32
C GLU A 18 -1.77 -4.06 23.92
N LEU A 19 -1.87 -2.74 23.75
CA LEU A 19 -2.27 -2.11 22.49
C LEU A 19 -1.27 -2.45 21.37
N SER A 20 0.03 -2.26 21.62
CA SER A 20 1.06 -2.55 20.63
C SER A 20 1.13 -4.04 20.30
N ARG A 21 1.05 -4.93 21.31
CA ARG A 21 1.04 -6.39 21.10
C ARG A 21 -0.12 -6.82 20.22
N LEU A 22 -1.33 -6.33 20.49
CA LEU A 22 -2.52 -6.59 19.68
C LEU A 22 -2.38 -6.05 18.24
N ALA A 23 -2.07 -4.76 18.12
CA ALA A 23 -2.08 -4.06 16.84
C ALA A 23 -0.97 -4.57 15.91
N LYS A 24 0.26 -4.72 16.44
CA LYS A 24 1.40 -5.26 15.68
C LYS A 24 1.34 -6.77 15.52
N GLY A 25 0.61 -7.49 16.39
CA GLY A 25 0.40 -8.93 16.31
C GLY A 25 -0.55 -9.39 15.21
N THR A 26 -1.34 -8.48 14.61
CA THR A 26 -2.40 -8.84 13.65
C THR A 26 -1.90 -8.90 12.20
N ASP A 27 -2.24 -9.95 11.45
CA ASP A 27 -2.00 -10.06 10.00
C ASP A 27 -3.30 -10.00 9.18
N ALA A 28 -3.26 -10.43 7.91
CA ALA A 28 -4.41 -10.38 7.01
C ALA A 28 -5.32 -11.62 7.12
N GLY A 29 -4.92 -12.66 7.85
CA GLY A 29 -5.65 -13.91 7.97
C GLY A 29 -6.84 -13.84 8.92
N LEU A 30 -7.53 -14.98 9.07
CA LEU A 30 -8.67 -15.15 9.97
C LEU A 30 -8.29 -15.42 11.43
N TYR A 31 -7.00 -15.53 11.75
CA TYR A 31 -6.51 -15.92 13.06
C TYR A 31 -6.07 -14.72 13.91
N ARG A 32 -6.08 -14.88 15.24
CA ARG A 32 -5.53 -13.92 16.19
C ARG A 32 -4.83 -14.64 17.34
N LEU A 33 -3.51 -14.46 17.39
CA LEU A 33 -2.67 -14.76 18.55
C LEU A 33 -2.04 -13.45 19.01
N ILE A 34 -2.14 -13.12 20.30
CA ILE A 34 -1.56 -11.90 20.85
C ILE A 34 -0.17 -12.23 21.37
N PRO A 35 0.91 -11.69 20.78
CA PRO A 35 2.27 -12.00 21.21
C PRO A 35 2.50 -11.50 22.64
N LYS A 36 3.45 -12.12 23.35
CA LYS A 36 3.94 -11.65 24.65
C LYS A 36 4.86 -10.42 24.50
N ALA A 37 5.56 -10.32 23.38
CA ALA A 37 6.35 -9.14 23.02
C ALA A 37 6.50 -9.04 21.48
N VAL A 38 6.60 -7.82 20.97
CA VAL A 38 7.02 -7.56 19.59
C VAL A 38 8.38 -6.87 19.63
N VAL A 39 9.34 -7.35 18.85
CA VAL A 39 10.69 -6.76 18.73
C VAL A 39 10.93 -6.34 17.29
N LYS A 40 11.08 -5.04 17.04
CA LYS A 40 11.39 -4.47 15.72
C LYS A 40 12.90 -4.48 15.48
N VAL A 41 13.35 -5.28 14.52
CA VAL A 41 14.77 -5.46 14.18
C VAL A 41 15.13 -4.73 12.89
N ASN A 42 16.34 -4.18 12.80
CA ASN A 42 16.80 -3.35 11.69
C ASN A 42 18.10 -3.84 11.07
N THR A 43 18.82 -4.77 11.70
CA THR A 43 20.07 -5.32 11.16
C THR A 43 20.17 -6.84 11.37
N GLU A 44 21.08 -7.49 10.65
CA GLU A 44 21.36 -8.93 10.82
C GLU A 44 21.85 -9.23 12.23
N GLU A 45 22.69 -8.37 12.82
CA GLU A 45 23.22 -8.53 14.19
C GLU A 45 22.11 -8.48 15.24
N GLU A 46 21.11 -7.61 15.06
CA GLU A 46 19.94 -7.55 15.92
C GLU A 46 19.14 -8.86 15.87
N VAL A 47 18.97 -9.45 14.68
CA VAL A 47 18.31 -10.75 14.50
C VAL A 47 19.12 -11.87 15.16
N ILE A 48 20.43 -11.96 14.89
CA ILE A 48 21.33 -12.97 15.45
C ILE A 48 21.30 -12.92 16.98
N ARG A 49 21.39 -11.72 17.56
CA ARG A 49 21.34 -11.51 19.01
C ARG A 49 20.02 -11.99 19.61
N LEU A 50 18.89 -11.69 18.98
CA LEU A 50 17.58 -12.13 19.46
C LEU A 50 17.40 -13.64 19.35
N LEU A 51 17.80 -14.23 18.22
CA LEU A 51 17.69 -15.68 17.99
C LEU A 51 18.57 -16.47 18.96
N LYS A 52 19.81 -16.05 19.20
CA LYS A 52 20.67 -16.65 20.24
C LYS A 52 20.03 -16.64 21.63
N PHE A 53 19.46 -15.50 22.02
CA PHE A 53 18.73 -15.37 23.28
C PHE A 53 17.54 -16.33 23.34
N CYS A 54 16.69 -16.34 22.31
CA CYS A 54 15.52 -17.20 22.25
C CYS A 54 15.88 -18.69 22.22
N HIS A 55 16.94 -19.06 21.50
CA HIS A 55 17.45 -20.42 21.44
C HIS A 55 17.95 -20.91 22.80
N SER A 56 18.76 -20.10 23.51
CA SER A 56 19.26 -20.48 24.85
C SER A 56 18.16 -20.65 25.89
N GLU A 57 17.02 -19.98 25.69
CA GLU A 57 15.89 -19.97 26.63
C GLU A 57 14.72 -20.83 26.16
N ASN A 58 14.87 -21.50 25.01
CA ASN A 58 13.83 -22.27 24.34
C ASN A 58 12.51 -21.48 24.15
N ILE A 59 12.61 -20.21 23.75
CA ILE A 59 11.48 -19.30 23.55
C ILE A 59 11.10 -19.31 22.06
N PRO A 60 9.84 -19.67 21.71
CA PRO A 60 9.40 -19.60 20.33
C PRO A 60 9.36 -18.18 19.76
N VAL A 61 9.68 -18.05 18.48
CA VAL A 61 9.69 -16.80 17.73
C VAL A 61 8.95 -16.95 16.41
N THR A 62 8.32 -15.88 15.95
CA THR A 62 7.72 -15.80 14.60
C THR A 62 8.24 -14.54 13.92
N PHE A 63 8.56 -14.64 12.64
CA PHE A 63 8.98 -13.48 11.84
C PHE A 63 7.78 -12.83 11.17
N LYS A 64 7.80 -11.49 11.10
CA LYS A 64 6.78 -10.71 10.40
C LYS A 64 7.43 -9.61 9.57
N ALA A 65 7.19 -9.66 8.26
CA ALA A 65 7.61 -8.61 7.35
C ALA A 65 6.53 -7.52 7.23
N ALA A 66 5.55 -7.67 6.35
CA ALA A 66 4.43 -6.73 6.19
C ALA A 66 3.14 -7.18 6.90
N GLY A 67 3.00 -8.48 7.19
CA GLY A 67 1.77 -9.06 7.74
C GLY A 67 0.60 -9.03 6.76
N THR A 68 0.86 -9.26 5.46
CA THR A 68 -0.16 -9.37 4.39
C THR A 68 -0.55 -10.82 4.12
N SER A 69 -0.08 -11.78 4.92
CA SER A 69 -0.33 -13.21 4.76
C SER A 69 -1.71 -13.61 5.27
N LEU A 70 -2.30 -14.63 4.64
CA LEU A 70 -3.71 -14.99 4.81
C LEU A 70 -3.93 -16.25 5.66
N SER A 71 -2.91 -17.10 5.82
CA SER A 71 -3.03 -18.42 6.42
C SER A 71 -2.55 -18.48 7.87
N GLY A 72 -2.32 -17.33 8.54
CA GLY A 72 -1.92 -17.25 9.95
C GLY A 72 -0.43 -17.55 10.21
N GLN A 73 0.43 -17.44 9.20
CA GLN A 73 1.87 -17.70 9.34
C GLN A 73 2.68 -16.55 9.94
N THR A 74 2.11 -15.34 10.08
CA THR A 74 2.85 -14.17 10.61
C THR A 74 2.36 -13.69 11.98
N ILE A 75 1.73 -14.59 12.74
CA ILE A 75 1.20 -14.33 14.10
C ILE A 75 1.79 -15.29 15.13
N SER A 76 1.82 -14.84 16.39
CA SER A 76 2.44 -15.58 17.49
C SER A 76 1.77 -15.23 18.82
N ASP A 77 1.75 -16.18 19.75
CA ASP A 77 1.46 -15.98 21.17
C ASP A 77 2.75 -15.84 22.02
N SER A 78 3.92 -15.83 21.37
CA SER A 78 5.25 -15.71 21.98
C SER A 78 5.93 -14.40 21.55
N ILE A 79 7.18 -14.44 21.07
CA ILE A 79 7.91 -13.27 20.57
C ILE A 79 7.68 -13.14 19.06
N LEU A 80 7.19 -11.97 18.64
CA LEU A 80 7.05 -11.61 17.24
C LEU A 80 8.21 -10.69 16.82
N ILE A 81 8.99 -11.11 15.84
CA ILE A 81 10.12 -10.35 15.29
C ILE A 81 9.64 -9.59 14.05
N GLU A 82 9.50 -8.28 14.17
CA GLU A 82 9.02 -7.39 13.10
C GLU A 82 10.20 -6.80 12.32
N VAL A 83 10.18 -6.94 10.99
CA VAL A 83 11.21 -6.36 10.12
C VAL A 83 11.03 -4.84 10.03
N GLY A 84 12.01 -4.11 10.56
CA GLY A 84 12.11 -2.65 10.51
C GLY A 84 12.64 -2.10 9.18
N ASN A 85 13.10 -0.86 9.20
CA ASN A 85 13.47 -0.11 7.99
C ASN A 85 14.94 -0.25 7.60
N GLY A 86 15.77 -0.88 8.44
CA GLY A 86 17.21 -1.03 8.17
C GLY A 86 17.55 -2.08 7.09
N PHE A 87 16.59 -2.92 6.68
CA PHE A 87 16.77 -3.91 5.61
C PHE A 87 16.38 -3.37 4.22
N ASN A 88 16.89 -2.18 3.86
CA ASN A 88 16.55 -1.47 2.62
C ASN A 88 17.61 -1.57 1.51
N LEU A 89 18.56 -2.52 1.64
CA LEU A 89 19.60 -2.75 0.64
C LEU A 89 19.00 -2.92 -0.76
N SER A 90 19.60 -2.25 -1.74
CA SER A 90 19.34 -2.45 -3.16
C SER A 90 20.65 -2.35 -3.94
N ASN A 91 21.04 -3.41 -4.65
CA ASN A 91 22.21 -3.41 -5.53
C ASN A 91 21.84 -4.04 -6.87
N ILE A 92 22.10 -3.33 -7.97
CA ILE A 92 21.72 -3.77 -9.32
C ILE A 92 22.98 -3.87 -10.16
N THR A 93 23.22 -5.04 -10.73
CA THR A 93 24.40 -5.33 -11.55
C THR A 93 23.98 -5.88 -12.90
N ASP A 94 24.95 -6.01 -13.81
CA ASP A 94 24.75 -6.60 -15.14
C ASP A 94 23.52 -6.02 -15.87
N LYS A 95 23.47 -4.69 -16.01
CA LYS A 95 22.36 -3.98 -16.67
C LYS A 95 20.96 -4.36 -16.18
N GLY A 96 20.82 -4.79 -14.92
CA GLY A 96 19.55 -5.17 -14.32
C GLY A 96 19.22 -6.66 -14.39
N TYR A 97 20.02 -7.51 -15.03
CA TYR A 97 19.83 -8.96 -15.06
C TYR A 97 19.96 -9.61 -13.67
N ILE A 98 20.79 -9.02 -12.81
CA ILE A 98 21.01 -9.46 -11.44
C ILE A 98 20.68 -8.31 -10.48
N ALA A 99 19.88 -8.62 -9.47
CA ALA A 99 19.45 -7.63 -8.48
C ALA A 99 19.42 -8.22 -7.07
N THR A 100 20.09 -7.57 -6.13
CA THR A 100 20.10 -7.92 -4.71
C THR A 100 19.24 -6.95 -3.92
N PHE A 101 18.32 -7.47 -3.12
CA PHE A 101 17.42 -6.69 -2.28
C PHE A 101 17.40 -7.19 -0.83
N GLY A 102 17.33 -6.25 0.11
CA GLY A 102 17.08 -6.54 1.52
C GLY A 102 15.63 -6.99 1.76
N CYS A 103 15.42 -7.82 2.79
CA CYS A 103 14.13 -8.43 3.07
C CYS A 103 13.04 -7.43 3.47
N GLY A 104 13.42 -6.19 3.86
CA GLY A 104 12.54 -5.11 4.27
C GLY A 104 11.95 -4.29 3.13
N LEU A 105 12.48 -4.41 1.91
CA LEU A 105 12.01 -3.66 0.74
C LEU A 105 10.67 -4.22 0.22
N THR A 106 9.76 -3.36 -0.25
CA THR A 106 8.52 -3.84 -0.91
C THR A 106 8.82 -4.33 -2.33
N GLY A 107 8.02 -5.27 -2.82
CA GLY A 107 8.15 -5.73 -4.22
C GLY A 107 7.93 -4.60 -5.23
N SER A 108 7.02 -3.66 -4.95
CA SER A 108 6.79 -2.49 -5.80
C SER A 108 7.99 -1.55 -5.84
N SER A 109 8.64 -1.30 -4.70
CA SER A 109 9.87 -0.50 -4.64
C SER A 109 11.00 -1.17 -5.42
N ALA A 110 11.15 -2.50 -5.31
CA ALA A 110 12.14 -3.25 -6.09
C ALA A 110 11.89 -3.14 -7.60
N ASN A 111 10.64 -3.35 -8.05
CA ASN A 111 10.30 -3.23 -9.47
C ASN A 111 10.44 -1.80 -10.01
N LEU A 112 10.19 -0.79 -9.18
CA LEU A 112 10.42 0.60 -9.55
C LEU A 112 11.91 0.88 -9.81
N ILE A 113 12.81 0.34 -8.98
CA ILE A 113 14.27 0.44 -9.19
C ILE A 113 14.69 -0.26 -10.50
N LEU A 114 14.06 -1.40 -10.81
CA LEU A 114 14.36 -2.19 -12.01
C LEU A 114 13.79 -1.62 -13.31
N LYS A 115 12.75 -0.78 -13.23
CA LYS A 115 12.03 -0.23 -14.40
C LYS A 115 12.96 0.44 -15.42
N LYS A 116 13.98 1.18 -14.97
CA LYS A 116 14.95 1.86 -15.86
C LYS A 116 15.81 0.91 -16.68
N TYR A 117 15.86 -0.37 -16.29
CA TYR A 117 16.58 -1.43 -17.00
C TYR A 117 15.64 -2.27 -17.89
N LYS A 118 14.35 -1.93 -17.98
CA LYS A 118 13.30 -2.79 -18.59
C LYS A 118 13.25 -4.18 -17.96
N ARG A 119 13.45 -4.24 -16.64
CA ARG A 119 13.43 -5.48 -15.85
C ARG A 119 12.42 -5.38 -14.72
N LYS A 120 12.02 -6.54 -14.21
CA LYS A 120 11.18 -6.69 -13.02
C LYS A 120 11.55 -7.97 -12.27
N LEU A 121 11.12 -8.08 -11.02
CA LEU A 121 11.09 -9.37 -10.33
C LEU A 121 10.06 -10.27 -11.01
N GLY A 122 10.38 -11.57 -11.08
CA GLY A 122 9.43 -12.59 -11.53
C GLY A 122 8.16 -12.65 -10.67
N PRO A 123 8.25 -12.76 -9.33
CA PRO A 123 7.07 -12.75 -8.47
C PRO A 123 6.38 -11.37 -8.43
N LYS A 124 5.07 -11.36 -8.70
CA LYS A 124 4.18 -10.21 -8.66
C LYS A 124 2.85 -10.54 -7.95
N PRO A 125 2.86 -10.79 -6.63
CA PRO A 125 1.63 -11.05 -5.88
C PRO A 125 0.68 -9.86 -5.90
N ALA A 126 -0.62 -10.09 -5.69
CA ALA A 126 -1.62 -9.01 -5.61
C ALA A 126 -1.31 -7.97 -4.51
N SER A 127 -0.58 -8.39 -3.47
CA SER A 127 -0.14 -7.56 -2.35
C SER A 127 1.19 -6.85 -2.59
N ILE A 128 1.79 -6.88 -3.79
CA ILE A 128 3.16 -6.41 -4.08
C ILE A 128 3.47 -4.97 -3.61
N ASN A 129 2.47 -4.10 -3.58
CA ASN A 129 2.59 -2.72 -3.09
C ASN A 129 2.86 -2.62 -1.58
N SER A 130 2.65 -3.71 -0.84
CA SER A 130 2.84 -3.79 0.62
C SER A 130 3.71 -4.97 1.03
N ALA A 131 3.64 -6.09 0.31
CA ALA A 131 4.44 -7.27 0.55
C ALA A 131 5.92 -6.94 0.41
N LYS A 132 6.68 -7.35 1.42
CA LYS A 132 8.13 -7.19 1.48
C LYS A 132 8.83 -8.42 0.92
N ILE A 133 10.02 -8.24 0.36
CA ILE A 133 10.82 -9.29 -0.28
C ILE A 133 10.95 -10.54 0.60
N GLY A 134 11.22 -10.39 1.90
CA GLY A 134 11.32 -11.54 2.80
C GLY A 134 10.04 -12.40 2.82
N GLY A 135 8.87 -11.77 2.90
CA GLY A 135 7.58 -12.49 2.87
C GLY A 135 7.25 -13.08 1.50
N ILE A 136 7.62 -12.42 0.40
CA ILE A 136 7.43 -12.93 -0.96
C ILE A 136 8.18 -14.24 -1.14
N ILE A 137 9.43 -14.31 -0.67
CA ILE A 137 10.27 -15.52 -0.75
C ILE A 137 9.74 -16.59 0.21
N SER A 138 9.50 -16.24 1.48
CA SER A 138 9.08 -17.20 2.50
C SER A 138 7.72 -17.84 2.22
N ASN A 139 6.87 -17.22 1.41
CA ASN A 139 5.60 -17.82 0.96
C ASN A 139 5.68 -18.41 -0.46
N ASN A 140 6.82 -18.27 -1.15
CA ASN A 140 6.96 -18.51 -2.60
C ASN A 140 5.83 -17.87 -3.43
N SER A 141 5.45 -16.63 -3.06
CA SER A 141 4.35 -15.94 -3.73
C SER A 141 4.71 -15.67 -5.20
N SER A 142 3.75 -15.82 -6.11
CA SER A 142 3.97 -15.61 -7.56
C SER A 142 3.01 -14.58 -8.18
N GLY A 143 1.71 -14.83 -8.24
CA GLY A 143 0.72 -13.96 -8.90
C GLY A 143 0.59 -14.17 -10.41
N SER A 144 0.07 -13.17 -11.11
CA SER A 144 -0.32 -13.26 -12.54
C SER A 144 0.84 -13.38 -13.53
N SER A 145 2.06 -13.14 -13.09
CA SER A 145 3.22 -13.10 -13.99
C SER A 145 3.95 -14.44 -13.98
N TYR A 146 3.88 -15.16 -15.09
CA TYR A 146 4.76 -16.28 -15.48
C TYR A 146 4.85 -17.49 -14.53
N GLY A 147 3.90 -17.60 -13.60
CA GLY A 147 3.55 -18.88 -13.00
C GLY A 147 4.66 -19.57 -12.21
N ILE A 148 4.87 -20.86 -12.52
CA ILE A 148 5.94 -21.67 -11.93
C ILE A 148 7.31 -21.23 -12.48
N LYS A 149 7.39 -20.78 -13.74
CA LYS A 149 8.65 -20.50 -14.46
C LYS A 149 9.46 -19.36 -13.85
N HIS A 150 8.81 -18.33 -13.31
CA HIS A 150 9.48 -17.15 -12.76
C HIS A 150 9.06 -16.84 -11.32
N ASN A 151 8.69 -17.85 -10.54
CA ASN A 151 8.52 -17.71 -9.09
C ASN A 151 9.88 -17.53 -8.38
N SER A 152 9.86 -17.37 -7.05
CA SER A 152 11.10 -17.19 -6.27
C SER A 152 12.03 -18.39 -6.40
N TYR A 153 11.48 -19.61 -6.41
CA TYR A 153 12.24 -20.86 -6.54
C TYR A 153 13.15 -20.87 -7.78
N ASN A 154 12.62 -20.45 -8.93
CA ASN A 154 13.33 -20.46 -10.20
C ASN A 154 14.15 -19.19 -10.49
N THR A 155 14.01 -18.13 -9.67
CA THR A 155 14.66 -16.84 -9.95
C THR A 155 15.69 -16.45 -8.89
N ILE A 156 15.70 -17.07 -7.71
CA ILE A 156 16.73 -16.78 -6.71
C ILE A 156 18.08 -17.36 -7.14
N LYS A 157 19.08 -16.49 -7.18
CA LYS A 157 20.49 -16.83 -7.39
C LYS A 157 21.16 -17.19 -6.07
N SER A 158 20.97 -16.36 -5.04
CA SER A 158 21.55 -16.56 -3.71
C SER A 158 20.76 -15.81 -2.63
N MET A 159 20.99 -16.15 -1.37
CA MET A 159 20.40 -15.52 -0.19
C MET A 159 21.33 -15.57 1.04
N ARG A 160 21.04 -14.70 2.01
CA ARG A 160 21.63 -14.78 3.36
C ARG A 160 20.59 -15.22 4.37
N ILE A 161 20.95 -16.25 5.12
CA ILE A 161 20.06 -17.01 6.00
C ILE A 161 20.62 -16.95 7.41
N ILE A 162 19.78 -16.62 8.39
CA ILE A 162 20.11 -16.69 9.81
C ILE A 162 19.28 -17.81 10.45
N PHE A 163 19.95 -18.81 11.01
CA PHE A 163 19.31 -19.99 11.62
C PHE A 163 18.90 -19.76 13.08
N ALA A 164 18.21 -20.74 13.66
CA ALA A 164 17.67 -20.68 15.02
C ALA A 164 18.73 -20.37 16.10
N ASP A 165 19.95 -20.89 15.93
CA ASP A 165 21.10 -20.67 16.81
C ASP A 165 21.82 -19.32 16.57
N GLY A 166 21.36 -18.54 15.60
CA GLY A 166 21.95 -17.28 15.17
C GLY A 166 23.15 -17.44 14.21
N THR A 167 23.41 -18.64 13.69
CA THR A 167 24.40 -18.84 12.63
C THR A 167 23.94 -18.18 11.34
N LEU A 168 24.86 -17.47 10.67
CA LEU A 168 24.63 -16.82 9.38
C LEU A 168 25.31 -17.64 8.26
N LEU A 169 24.54 -17.94 7.21
CA LEU A 169 25.03 -18.53 5.96
C LEU A 169 24.76 -17.58 4.79
N ASP A 170 25.82 -17.21 4.09
CA ASP A 170 25.74 -16.53 2.80
C ASP A 170 25.97 -17.54 1.66
N THR A 171 24.89 -17.92 1.01
CA THR A 171 24.90 -18.93 -0.07
C THR A 171 25.57 -18.44 -1.35
N GLY A 172 25.77 -17.13 -1.50
CA GLY A 172 26.46 -16.51 -2.63
C GLY A 172 27.95 -16.27 -2.40
N ASN A 173 28.46 -16.56 -1.19
CA ASN A 173 29.86 -16.38 -0.83
C ASN A 173 30.55 -17.73 -0.55
N ASN A 174 31.57 -18.06 -1.33
CA ASN A 174 32.22 -19.37 -1.26
C ASN A 174 32.89 -19.63 0.10
N GLU A 175 33.52 -18.62 0.71
CA GLU A 175 34.14 -18.77 2.02
C GLU A 175 33.10 -19.10 3.10
N SER A 176 31.94 -18.44 3.07
CA SER A 176 30.81 -18.70 3.97
C SER A 176 30.27 -20.11 3.78
N ARG A 177 30.09 -20.56 2.53
CA ARG A 177 29.66 -21.94 2.21
C ARG A 177 30.63 -22.97 2.79
N SER A 178 31.93 -22.83 2.50
CA SER A 178 32.96 -23.75 2.99
C SER A 178 33.03 -23.76 4.52
N SER A 179 33.01 -22.58 5.14
CA SER A 179 33.02 -22.46 6.61
C SER A 179 31.80 -23.10 7.25
N PHE A 180 30.62 -22.97 6.66
CA PHE A 180 29.39 -23.55 7.18
C PHE A 180 29.42 -25.09 7.12
N ILE A 181 29.92 -25.66 6.02
CA ILE A 181 30.07 -27.12 5.86
C ILE A 181 31.01 -27.70 6.93
N ILE A 182 32.12 -27.00 7.21
CA ILE A 182 33.11 -27.43 8.21
C ILE A 182 32.54 -27.34 9.64
N THR A 183 31.80 -26.27 9.94
CA THR A 183 31.29 -26.00 11.29
C THR A 183 29.98 -26.71 11.62
N HIS A 184 29.20 -27.15 10.62
CA HIS A 184 27.90 -27.81 10.79
C HIS A 184 27.82 -29.19 10.10
N PRO A 185 28.79 -30.11 10.32
CA PRO A 185 28.88 -31.36 9.57
C PRO A 185 27.66 -32.27 9.78
N GLU A 186 27.06 -32.26 10.98
CA GLU A 186 25.86 -33.04 11.28
C GLU A 186 24.63 -32.53 10.50
N PHE A 187 24.45 -31.21 10.42
CA PHE A 187 23.33 -30.62 9.69
C PHE A 187 23.45 -30.95 8.19
N ILE A 188 24.65 -30.78 7.62
CA ILE A 188 24.93 -31.15 6.23
C ILE A 188 24.67 -32.64 5.98
N THR A 189 25.06 -33.51 6.92
CA THR A 189 24.80 -34.96 6.81
C THR A 189 23.30 -35.27 6.80
N LYS A 190 22.52 -34.60 7.66
CA LYS A 190 21.04 -34.74 7.67
C LYS A 190 20.43 -34.34 6.31
N ILE A 191 20.87 -33.23 5.73
CA ILE A 191 20.39 -32.78 4.40
C ILE A 191 20.77 -33.77 3.31
N LYS A 192 22.01 -34.26 3.28
CA LYS A 192 22.45 -35.28 2.31
C LYS A 192 21.65 -36.58 2.44
N ASN A 193 21.32 -37.00 3.66
CA ASN A 193 20.51 -38.20 3.89
C ASN A 193 19.09 -38.02 3.37
N LEU A 194 18.47 -36.84 3.58
CA LEU A 194 17.14 -36.52 3.04
C LEU A 194 17.14 -36.51 1.50
N HIS A 195 18.16 -35.91 0.89
CA HIS A 195 18.38 -35.97 -0.57
C HIS A 195 18.48 -37.42 -1.07
N ASN A 196 19.38 -38.21 -0.48
CA ASN A 196 19.62 -39.59 -0.88
C ASN A 196 18.37 -40.47 -0.77
N GLU A 197 17.54 -40.25 0.25
CA GLU A 197 16.28 -40.97 0.43
C GLU A 197 15.26 -40.57 -0.63
N ALA A 198 15.10 -39.26 -0.88
CA ALA A 198 14.16 -38.75 -1.87
C ALA A 198 14.49 -39.19 -3.31
N ILE A 199 15.77 -39.32 -3.67
CA ILE A 199 16.18 -39.77 -5.01
C ILE A 199 16.16 -41.29 -5.20
N LYS A 200 16.40 -42.07 -4.14
CA LYS A 200 16.48 -43.54 -4.22
C LYS A 200 15.11 -44.20 -4.22
N ASP A 201 14.14 -43.61 -3.53
CA ASP A 201 12.76 -44.09 -3.55
C ASP A 201 12.03 -43.54 -4.78
N GLU A 202 11.76 -44.41 -5.76
CA GLU A 202 11.11 -44.02 -7.01
C GLU A 202 9.68 -43.50 -6.80
N SER A 203 8.97 -43.99 -5.78
CA SER A 203 7.60 -43.57 -5.48
C SER A 203 7.57 -42.14 -4.92
N ILE A 204 8.48 -41.83 -4.00
CA ILE A 204 8.66 -40.49 -3.44
C ILE A 204 9.07 -39.53 -4.56
N ARG A 205 10.12 -39.88 -5.34
CA ARG A 205 10.64 -39.04 -6.42
C ARG A 205 9.55 -38.68 -7.44
N LYS A 206 8.83 -39.69 -7.98
CA LYS A 206 7.77 -39.48 -8.97
C LYS A 206 6.63 -38.63 -8.41
N LYS A 207 6.26 -38.81 -7.14
CA LYS A 207 5.21 -38.00 -6.52
C LYS A 207 5.64 -36.54 -6.35
N ILE A 208 6.88 -36.28 -5.92
CA ILE A 208 7.44 -34.93 -5.84
C ILE A 208 7.46 -34.28 -7.23
N GLU A 209 8.06 -34.92 -8.24
CA GLU A 209 8.10 -34.43 -9.62
C GLU A 209 6.70 -34.09 -10.14
N ARG A 210 5.75 -35.02 -9.98
CA ARG A 210 4.37 -34.84 -10.42
C ARG A 210 3.69 -33.66 -9.73
N LYS A 211 3.85 -33.49 -8.43
CA LYS A 211 3.16 -32.44 -7.65
C LYS A 211 3.70 -31.03 -7.92
N PHE A 212 5.00 -30.89 -8.19
CA PHE A 212 5.60 -29.59 -8.52
C PHE A 212 5.51 -29.19 -10.01
N GLN A 213 4.85 -30.01 -10.84
CA GLN A 213 4.30 -29.56 -12.14
C GLN A 213 3.15 -28.55 -11.97
N LEU A 214 2.55 -28.49 -10.77
CA LEU A 214 1.58 -27.49 -10.37
C LEU A 214 2.24 -26.42 -9.52
N LYS A 215 1.59 -25.26 -9.43
CA LYS A 215 1.85 -24.33 -8.32
C LYS A 215 1.51 -25.04 -7.02
N ASN A 216 2.52 -25.20 -6.16
CA ASN A 216 2.37 -25.90 -4.89
C ASN A 216 3.20 -25.22 -3.79
N THR A 217 2.51 -24.74 -2.77
CA THR A 217 3.07 -24.18 -1.54
C THR A 217 2.46 -24.85 -0.30
N CYS A 218 1.88 -26.05 -0.46
CA CYS A 218 1.39 -26.86 0.65
C CYS A 218 2.54 -27.76 1.16
N GLY A 219 3.01 -27.56 2.39
CA GLY A 219 4.24 -28.18 2.90
C GLY A 219 5.51 -27.44 2.48
N TYR A 220 6.67 -28.06 2.70
CA TYR A 220 7.96 -27.53 2.25
C TYR A 220 8.19 -27.79 0.75
N GLY A 221 9.03 -26.96 0.13
CA GLY A 221 9.53 -27.15 -1.24
C GLY A 221 10.46 -28.36 -1.36
N VAL A 222 9.91 -29.57 -1.21
CA VAL A 222 10.67 -30.84 -1.21
C VAL A 222 11.21 -31.22 -2.59
N ASN A 223 10.81 -30.53 -3.65
CA ASN A 223 11.50 -30.64 -4.95
C ASN A 223 12.96 -30.19 -4.86
N SER A 224 13.32 -29.34 -3.91
CA SER A 224 14.73 -29.02 -3.64
C SER A 224 15.58 -30.26 -3.34
N LEU A 225 15.02 -31.33 -2.78
CA LEU A 225 15.73 -32.58 -2.50
C LEU A 225 16.05 -33.38 -3.76
N ILE A 226 15.39 -33.12 -4.88
CA ILE A 226 15.59 -33.86 -6.14
C ILE A 226 16.23 -33.00 -7.23
N ASP A 227 15.94 -31.69 -7.23
CA ASP A 227 16.42 -30.74 -8.25
C ASP A 227 17.89 -30.34 -8.01
N PHE A 228 18.40 -30.52 -6.79
CA PHE A 228 19.75 -30.12 -6.37
C PHE A 228 20.49 -31.26 -5.66
N SER A 229 21.81 -31.30 -5.82
CA SER A 229 22.70 -32.28 -5.16
C SER A 229 23.65 -31.66 -4.13
N ASP A 230 23.98 -30.37 -4.27
CA ASP A 230 24.79 -29.67 -3.28
C ASP A 230 23.95 -29.32 -2.04
N PRO A 231 24.40 -29.68 -0.82
CA PRO A 231 23.60 -29.50 0.39
C PRO A 231 23.31 -28.03 0.71
N ILE A 232 24.18 -27.08 0.32
CA ILE A 232 23.92 -25.65 0.54
C ILE A 232 22.85 -25.15 -0.42
N ASP A 233 22.85 -25.61 -1.67
CA ASP A 233 21.83 -25.24 -2.64
C ASP A 233 20.46 -25.84 -2.26
N ILE A 234 20.44 -27.07 -1.71
CA ILE A 234 19.22 -27.65 -1.11
C ILE A 234 18.73 -26.78 0.06
N ILE A 235 19.62 -26.39 0.98
CA ILE A 235 19.27 -25.51 2.11
C ILE A 235 18.68 -24.19 1.60
N GLN A 236 19.33 -23.55 0.62
CA GLN A 236 18.86 -22.31 -0.01
C GLN A 236 17.42 -22.47 -0.52
N GLN A 237 17.16 -23.54 -1.26
CA GLN A 237 15.87 -23.74 -1.92
C GLN A 237 14.77 -24.14 -0.94
N LEU A 238 15.10 -24.87 0.14
CA LEU A 238 14.16 -25.16 1.23
C LEU A 238 13.67 -23.91 1.95
N MET A 239 14.44 -22.81 1.96
CA MET A 239 13.98 -21.55 2.57
C MET A 239 12.80 -20.91 1.83
N ILE A 240 12.62 -21.23 0.55
CA ILE A 240 11.56 -20.68 -0.29
C ILE A 240 10.27 -21.43 0.01
N GLY A 241 9.21 -20.71 0.40
CA GLY A 241 7.98 -21.35 0.90
C GLY A 241 8.10 -21.93 2.32
N SER A 242 9.18 -21.65 3.06
CA SER A 242 9.37 -22.15 4.43
C SER A 242 8.55 -21.41 5.50
N GLU A 243 7.94 -20.28 5.17
CA GLU A 243 7.09 -19.48 6.07
C GLU A 243 7.78 -19.11 7.40
N GLY A 244 9.12 -18.96 7.37
CA GLY A 244 9.93 -18.60 8.52
C GLY A 244 10.14 -19.73 9.55
N THR A 245 9.76 -20.97 9.23
CA THR A 245 9.93 -22.12 10.13
C THR A 245 11.35 -22.70 10.09
N LEU A 246 12.16 -22.35 9.07
CA LEU A 246 13.51 -22.88 8.87
C LEU A 246 14.61 -21.84 9.14
N GLY A 247 14.30 -20.55 9.14
CA GLY A 247 15.25 -19.47 9.42
C GLY A 247 14.75 -18.11 8.96
N PHE A 248 15.57 -17.09 9.17
CA PHE A 248 15.32 -15.71 8.74
C PHE A 248 16.11 -15.39 7.47
N ILE A 249 15.43 -14.85 6.45
CA ILE A 249 16.07 -14.38 5.20
C ILE A 249 16.32 -12.89 5.33
N SER A 250 17.58 -12.45 5.36
CA SER A 250 17.94 -11.03 5.49
C SER A 250 18.02 -10.30 4.15
N GLN A 251 18.48 -10.99 3.10
CA GLN A 251 18.57 -10.47 1.74
C GLN A 251 18.61 -11.62 0.72
N ALA A 252 18.24 -11.30 -0.52
CA ALA A 252 18.28 -12.24 -1.63
C ALA A 252 18.71 -11.55 -2.93
N THR A 253 19.38 -12.32 -3.77
CA THR A 253 19.80 -11.95 -5.13
C THR A 253 18.95 -12.71 -6.14
N PHE A 254 18.37 -11.99 -7.09
CA PHE A 254 17.47 -12.51 -8.11
C PHE A 254 18.09 -12.43 -9.50
N HIS A 255 17.83 -13.43 -10.32
CA HIS A 255 17.72 -13.29 -11.76
C HIS A 255 16.40 -12.58 -12.05
N THR A 256 16.48 -11.37 -12.60
CA THR A 256 15.28 -10.59 -12.95
C THR A 256 14.65 -11.12 -14.24
N VAL A 257 13.45 -10.66 -14.55
CA VAL A 257 12.70 -10.99 -15.77
C VAL A 257 12.58 -9.76 -16.65
N HIS A 258 12.51 -9.95 -17.97
CA HIS A 258 12.26 -8.88 -18.93
C HIS A 258 10.87 -8.25 -18.73
N ASP A 259 10.78 -6.94 -18.82
CA ASP A 259 9.51 -6.21 -18.81
C ASP A 259 9.32 -5.50 -20.15
N ALA A 260 8.66 -6.19 -21.07
CA ALA A 260 8.39 -5.70 -22.41
C ALA A 260 7.51 -4.43 -22.36
N PRO A 261 7.84 -3.40 -23.16
CA PRO A 261 7.18 -2.10 -23.11
C PRO A 261 5.80 -2.10 -23.79
N LEU A 262 5.58 -2.91 -24.82
CA LEU A 262 4.32 -2.97 -25.54
C LEU A 262 3.50 -4.15 -25.05
N LYS A 263 2.21 -3.92 -24.82
CA LYS A 263 1.28 -4.92 -24.28
C LYS A 263 -0.03 -4.87 -25.03
N ALA A 264 -0.63 -6.03 -25.19
CA ALA A 264 -1.98 -6.18 -25.70
C ALA A 264 -2.78 -7.11 -24.78
N CYS A 265 -4.07 -6.85 -24.66
CA CYS A 265 -4.96 -7.77 -23.93
C CYS A 265 -6.29 -7.98 -24.66
N ALA A 266 -6.93 -9.12 -24.40
CA ALA A 266 -8.27 -9.46 -24.87
C ALA A 266 -9.13 -9.98 -23.71
N LEU A 267 -10.35 -9.49 -23.58
CA LEU A 267 -11.34 -9.99 -22.63
C LEU A 267 -12.38 -10.83 -23.38
N ILE A 268 -12.34 -12.14 -23.19
CA ILE A 268 -13.12 -13.12 -23.96
C ILE A 268 -14.20 -13.72 -23.07
N TYR A 269 -15.43 -13.89 -23.57
CA TYR A 269 -16.56 -14.45 -22.83
C TYR A 269 -16.95 -15.84 -23.34
N PHE A 270 -17.28 -16.74 -22.42
CA PHE A 270 -17.63 -18.15 -22.64
C PHE A 270 -18.99 -18.46 -22.02
N ASN A 271 -19.67 -19.54 -22.45
CA ASN A 271 -21.01 -19.86 -21.92
C ASN A 271 -20.95 -20.30 -20.45
N ASN A 272 -19.88 -20.96 -20.05
CA ASN A 272 -19.68 -21.46 -18.69
C ASN A 272 -18.18 -21.55 -18.33
N ILE A 273 -17.90 -21.75 -17.04
CA ILE A 273 -16.52 -21.84 -16.50
C ILE A 273 -15.73 -23.03 -17.07
N ARG A 274 -16.41 -24.11 -17.48
CA ARG A 274 -15.77 -25.30 -18.04
C ARG A 274 -15.21 -25.02 -19.44
N GLU A 275 -15.98 -24.34 -20.29
CA GLU A 275 -15.56 -23.93 -21.64
C GLU A 275 -14.32 -23.01 -21.61
N VAL A 276 -14.15 -22.20 -20.57
CA VAL A 276 -12.93 -21.38 -20.41
C VAL A 276 -11.66 -22.25 -20.40
N SER A 277 -11.73 -23.45 -19.80
CA SER A 277 -10.59 -24.34 -19.67
C SER A 277 -10.08 -24.89 -21.01
N GLU A 278 -10.95 -24.95 -22.03
CA GLU A 278 -10.61 -25.41 -23.38
C GLU A 278 -9.58 -24.49 -24.06
N ALA A 279 -9.54 -23.21 -23.66
CA ALA A 279 -8.57 -22.25 -24.17
C ALA A 279 -7.16 -22.45 -23.62
N ILE A 280 -6.99 -23.13 -22.48
CA ILE A 280 -5.73 -23.13 -21.74
C ILE A 280 -4.64 -23.96 -22.41
N ILE A 281 -4.96 -25.16 -22.89
CA ILE A 281 -3.97 -26.02 -23.56
C ILE A 281 -3.46 -25.36 -24.85
N PRO A 282 -4.30 -24.81 -25.75
CA PRO A 282 -3.84 -24.03 -26.90
C PRO A 282 -2.98 -22.84 -26.51
N LEU A 283 -3.37 -22.06 -25.49
CA LEU A 283 -2.64 -20.85 -25.07
C LEU A 283 -1.24 -21.15 -24.54
N ARG A 284 -1.02 -22.31 -23.90
CA ARG A 284 0.32 -22.73 -23.43
C ARG A 284 1.33 -22.92 -24.56
N SER A 285 0.86 -23.07 -25.81
CA SER A 285 1.73 -23.16 -26.99
C SER A 285 2.07 -21.80 -27.62
N CYS A 286 1.48 -20.71 -27.10
CA CYS A 286 1.67 -19.34 -27.60
C CYS A 286 2.51 -18.51 -26.64
N GLU A 287 3.01 -17.36 -27.12
CA GLU A 287 3.64 -16.34 -26.26
C GLU A 287 2.57 -15.54 -25.50
N VAL A 288 2.15 -16.08 -24.35
CA VAL A 288 1.13 -15.47 -23.48
C VAL A 288 1.76 -15.15 -22.12
N SER A 289 1.62 -13.90 -21.68
CA SER A 289 2.14 -13.42 -20.41
C SER A 289 1.19 -13.73 -19.24
N ALA A 290 -0.13 -13.74 -19.48
CA ALA A 290 -1.14 -14.10 -18.50
C ALA A 290 -2.45 -14.57 -19.17
N ALA A 291 -3.21 -15.44 -18.49
CA ALA A 291 -4.60 -15.76 -18.81
C ALA A 291 -5.42 -15.89 -17.53
N GLU A 292 -6.35 -14.96 -17.33
CA GLU A 292 -6.98 -14.68 -16.05
C GLU A 292 -8.49 -14.98 -16.08
N LEU A 293 -8.93 -15.97 -15.31
CA LEU A 293 -10.34 -16.32 -15.15
C LEU A 293 -11.10 -15.24 -14.37
N MET A 294 -12.34 -15.02 -14.78
CA MET A 294 -13.35 -14.27 -14.04
C MET A 294 -14.69 -15.01 -14.18
N ASP A 295 -15.23 -15.57 -13.09
CA ASP A 295 -16.56 -16.20 -13.13
C ASP A 295 -17.71 -15.17 -13.24
N ARG A 296 -18.95 -15.67 -13.34
CA ARG A 296 -20.11 -14.78 -13.47
C ARG A 296 -20.23 -13.80 -12.31
N ASN A 297 -19.98 -14.25 -11.09
CA ASN A 297 -20.06 -13.40 -9.89
C ASN A 297 -19.01 -12.28 -9.92
N ALA A 298 -17.79 -12.57 -10.38
CA ALA A 298 -16.75 -11.58 -10.63
C ALA A 298 -17.19 -10.54 -11.68
N LEU A 299 -17.79 -10.98 -12.78
CA LEU A 299 -18.27 -10.10 -13.85
C LEU A 299 -19.40 -9.20 -13.37
N ARG A 300 -20.36 -9.73 -12.60
CA ARG A 300 -21.45 -8.96 -11.98
C ARG A 300 -20.94 -7.88 -11.04
N ALA A 301 -19.91 -8.19 -10.26
CA ALA A 301 -19.33 -7.25 -9.31
C ALA A 301 -18.77 -5.97 -9.99
N VAL A 302 -18.50 -6.03 -11.30
CA VAL A 302 -17.85 -4.95 -12.06
C VAL A 302 -18.66 -4.44 -13.26
N GLU A 303 -19.81 -5.04 -13.59
CA GLU A 303 -20.61 -4.69 -14.78
C GLU A 303 -21.16 -3.26 -14.79
N ASN A 304 -21.24 -2.61 -13.61
CA ASN A 304 -21.67 -1.21 -13.47
C ASN A 304 -20.49 -0.23 -13.38
N LYS A 305 -19.25 -0.70 -13.50
CA LYS A 305 -18.06 0.15 -13.49
C LYS A 305 -17.95 0.91 -14.81
N LYS A 306 -17.74 2.22 -14.73
CA LYS A 306 -17.57 3.09 -15.91
C LYS A 306 -16.46 2.56 -16.82
N GLY A 307 -16.75 2.46 -18.12
CA GLY A 307 -15.84 1.98 -19.16
C GLY A 307 -15.92 0.48 -19.44
N MET A 308 -16.58 -0.31 -18.58
CA MET A 308 -16.77 -1.74 -18.87
C MET A 308 -17.73 -1.95 -20.05
N PRO A 309 -17.55 -3.01 -20.85
CA PRO A 309 -18.42 -3.31 -21.99
C PRO A 309 -19.88 -3.44 -21.58
N ALA A 310 -20.80 -2.88 -22.38
CA ALA A 310 -22.23 -2.93 -22.08
C ALA A 310 -22.79 -4.37 -22.11
N GLU A 311 -22.18 -5.25 -22.89
CA GLU A 311 -22.58 -6.66 -23.05
C GLU A 311 -22.45 -7.50 -21.77
N LEU A 312 -21.65 -7.07 -20.77
CA LEU A 312 -21.54 -7.76 -19.48
C LEU A 312 -22.92 -8.00 -18.83
N LYS A 313 -23.85 -7.05 -19.01
CA LYS A 313 -25.20 -7.09 -18.43
C LYS A 313 -26.11 -8.09 -19.13
N SER A 314 -25.82 -8.44 -20.38
CA SER A 314 -26.56 -9.42 -21.17
C SER A 314 -25.94 -10.82 -21.15
N LEU A 315 -24.82 -11.01 -20.45
CA LEU A 315 -24.17 -12.32 -20.37
C LEU A 315 -25.07 -13.33 -19.60
N PRO A 316 -25.11 -14.61 -20.06
CA PRO A 316 -25.80 -15.69 -19.38
C PRO A 316 -25.40 -15.87 -17.90
N GLU A 317 -26.24 -16.58 -17.14
CA GLU A 317 -26.04 -16.85 -15.71
C GLU A 317 -24.78 -17.67 -15.39
N GLU A 318 -24.36 -18.54 -16.31
CA GLU A 318 -23.17 -19.37 -16.13
C GLU A 318 -21.92 -18.75 -16.76
N ALA A 319 -22.07 -17.63 -17.47
CA ALA A 319 -21.00 -17.08 -18.29
C ALA A 319 -19.75 -16.74 -17.47
N ALA A 320 -18.60 -17.03 -18.06
CA ALA A 320 -17.30 -16.72 -17.50
C ALA A 320 -16.45 -15.97 -18.53
N ALA A 321 -15.40 -15.31 -18.07
CA ALA A 321 -14.46 -14.60 -18.93
C ALA A 321 -13.02 -15.04 -18.71
N LEU A 322 -12.21 -14.86 -19.76
CA LEU A 322 -10.76 -14.99 -19.74
C LEU A 322 -10.15 -13.68 -20.20
N LEU A 323 -9.36 -13.03 -19.35
CA LEU A 323 -8.52 -11.89 -19.72
C LEU A 323 -7.12 -12.39 -20.09
N ILE A 324 -6.78 -12.31 -21.37
CA ILE A 324 -5.48 -12.74 -21.91
C ILE A 324 -4.58 -11.53 -22.10
N GLU A 325 -3.29 -11.68 -21.80
CA GLU A 325 -2.26 -10.69 -22.10
C GLU A 325 -1.09 -11.30 -22.87
N THR A 326 -0.59 -10.55 -23.85
CA THR A 326 0.71 -10.78 -24.49
C THR A 326 1.52 -9.48 -24.52
N SER A 327 2.84 -9.58 -24.69
CA SER A 327 3.75 -8.44 -24.66
C SER A 327 4.99 -8.65 -25.52
N ALA A 328 5.51 -7.56 -26.10
CA ALA A 328 6.67 -7.58 -26.99
C ALA A 328 7.48 -6.27 -26.92
N ASP A 329 8.70 -6.30 -27.46
CA ASP A 329 9.57 -5.12 -27.58
C ASP A 329 9.25 -4.25 -28.80
N ASP A 330 8.56 -4.79 -29.80
CA ASP A 330 8.19 -4.11 -31.03
C ASP A 330 6.76 -4.50 -31.48
N GLU A 331 6.17 -3.60 -32.29
CA GLU A 331 4.76 -3.70 -32.71
C GLU A 331 4.51 -4.88 -33.66
N ALA A 332 5.47 -5.21 -34.54
CA ALA A 332 5.30 -6.30 -35.51
C ALA A 332 5.23 -7.66 -34.80
N THR A 333 6.12 -7.87 -33.81
CA THR A 333 6.10 -9.07 -32.97
C THR A 333 4.79 -9.15 -32.17
N LEU A 334 4.34 -8.04 -31.58
CA LEU A 334 3.09 -8.00 -30.80
C LEU A 334 1.88 -8.39 -31.66
N LEU A 335 1.77 -7.82 -32.87
CA LEU A 335 0.70 -8.12 -33.81
C LEU A 335 0.73 -9.58 -34.28
N SER A 336 1.93 -10.13 -34.52
CA SER A 336 2.09 -11.54 -34.85
C SER A 336 1.62 -12.47 -33.73
N GLN A 337 1.97 -12.15 -32.47
CA GLN A 337 1.53 -12.92 -31.30
C GLN A 337 -0.01 -12.86 -31.13
N MET A 338 -0.61 -11.67 -31.32
CA MET A 338 -2.07 -11.51 -31.29
C MET A 338 -2.75 -12.40 -32.34
N ALA A 339 -2.29 -12.35 -33.59
CA ALA A 339 -2.86 -13.13 -34.68
C ALA A 339 -2.70 -14.64 -34.48
N GLU A 340 -1.56 -15.09 -33.94
CA GLU A 340 -1.34 -16.50 -33.58
C GLU A 340 -2.33 -16.97 -32.51
N ILE A 341 -2.52 -16.19 -31.44
CA ILE A 341 -3.46 -16.51 -30.37
C ILE A 341 -4.89 -16.59 -30.91
N GLU A 342 -5.31 -15.61 -31.72
CA GLU A 342 -6.63 -15.61 -32.36
C GLU A 342 -6.85 -16.85 -33.23
N LEU A 343 -5.85 -17.23 -34.05
CA LEU A 343 -5.91 -18.42 -34.89
C LEU A 343 -6.03 -19.70 -34.05
N LYS A 344 -5.26 -19.81 -32.97
CA LYS A 344 -5.26 -20.99 -32.08
C LYS A 344 -6.59 -21.14 -31.34
N LEU A 345 -7.26 -20.05 -31.02
CA LEU A 345 -8.54 -20.06 -30.32
C LEU A 345 -9.76 -20.07 -31.25
N ALA A 346 -9.59 -19.94 -32.57
CA ALA A 346 -10.69 -19.81 -33.53
C ALA A 346 -11.72 -20.96 -33.52
N HIS A 347 -11.32 -22.16 -33.07
CA HIS A 347 -12.18 -23.33 -32.97
C HIS A 347 -13.00 -23.39 -31.67
N ILE A 348 -12.70 -22.52 -30.70
CA ILE A 348 -13.34 -22.50 -29.40
C ILE A 348 -14.59 -21.63 -29.47
N LYS A 349 -15.69 -22.13 -28.94
CA LYS A 349 -16.96 -21.40 -28.92
C LYS A 349 -16.92 -20.29 -27.87
N THR A 350 -17.01 -19.04 -28.34
CA THR A 350 -17.09 -17.86 -27.49
C THR A 350 -18.43 -17.14 -27.68
N LEU A 351 -18.84 -16.33 -26.70
CA LEU A 351 -20.07 -15.51 -26.77
C LEU A 351 -19.89 -14.26 -27.63
N SER A 352 -18.65 -13.80 -27.81
CA SER A 352 -18.28 -12.71 -28.70
C SER A 352 -16.95 -12.98 -29.39
N SER A 353 -16.69 -12.29 -30.50
CA SER A 353 -15.44 -12.42 -31.25
C SER A 353 -14.23 -12.04 -30.39
N ILE A 354 -13.16 -12.82 -30.44
CA ILE A 354 -11.89 -12.50 -29.78
C ILE A 354 -11.32 -11.23 -30.42
N LYS A 355 -11.04 -10.21 -29.59
CA LYS A 355 -10.45 -8.94 -30.04
C LYS A 355 -9.41 -8.47 -29.04
N PHE A 356 -8.17 -8.35 -29.49
CA PHE A 356 -7.12 -7.69 -28.72
C PHE A 356 -7.22 -6.16 -28.82
N THR A 357 -6.84 -5.49 -27.74
CA THR A 357 -6.64 -4.04 -27.69
C THR A 357 -5.20 -3.71 -27.29
N THR A 358 -4.63 -2.71 -27.94
CA THR A 358 -3.38 -2.03 -27.58
C THR A 358 -3.64 -0.63 -27.00
N ASP A 359 -4.90 -0.23 -26.86
CA ASP A 359 -5.27 1.02 -26.19
C ASP A 359 -4.94 0.94 -24.71
N ASN A 360 -4.00 1.78 -24.27
CA ASN A 360 -3.51 1.80 -22.89
C ASN A 360 -4.64 2.02 -21.87
N PHE A 361 -5.63 2.86 -22.20
CA PHE A 361 -6.74 3.15 -21.29
C PHE A 361 -7.61 1.90 -21.06
N LEU A 362 -8.00 1.21 -22.14
CA LEU A 362 -8.78 -0.02 -22.05
C LEU A 362 -8.01 -1.17 -21.42
N TYR A 363 -6.73 -1.32 -21.76
CA TYR A 363 -5.82 -2.28 -21.13
C TYR A 363 -5.75 -2.07 -19.61
N ASP A 364 -5.48 -0.83 -19.18
CA ASP A 364 -5.39 -0.50 -17.76
C ASP A 364 -6.74 -0.70 -17.06
N LEU A 365 -7.86 -0.40 -17.72
CA LEU A 365 -9.19 -0.61 -17.17
C LEU A 365 -9.44 -2.11 -16.87
N TYR A 366 -9.18 -2.99 -17.83
CA TYR A 366 -9.38 -4.44 -17.67
C TYR A 366 -8.48 -5.01 -16.58
N TRP A 367 -7.21 -4.65 -16.55
CA TRP A 367 -6.28 -5.09 -15.52
C TRP A 367 -6.61 -4.54 -14.14
N ASN A 368 -7.04 -3.28 -14.04
CA ASN A 368 -7.51 -2.70 -12.78
C ASN A 368 -8.79 -3.39 -12.27
N VAL A 369 -9.66 -3.84 -13.17
CA VAL A 369 -10.82 -4.67 -12.82
C VAL A 369 -10.40 -6.03 -12.30
N ARG A 370 -9.55 -6.75 -13.04
CA ARG A 370 -9.02 -8.07 -12.64
C ARG A 370 -8.30 -8.01 -11.29
N ASN A 371 -7.46 -7.01 -11.07
CA ASN A 371 -6.74 -6.81 -9.81
C ASN A 371 -7.68 -6.42 -8.65
N GLY A 372 -8.84 -5.82 -8.96
CA GLY A 372 -9.87 -5.40 -8.02
C GLY A 372 -10.92 -6.45 -7.67
N LEU A 373 -10.91 -7.66 -8.25
CA LEU A 373 -11.97 -8.66 -8.05
C LEU A 373 -12.13 -9.10 -6.59
N PHE A 374 -11.02 -9.46 -5.94
CA PHE A 374 -11.04 -9.80 -4.52
C PHE A 374 -11.68 -8.70 -3.68
N THR A 375 -11.37 -7.45 -4.03
CA THR A 375 -11.83 -6.27 -3.30
C THR A 375 -13.33 -6.05 -3.48
N SER A 376 -13.81 -6.27 -4.70
CA SER A 376 -15.22 -6.14 -5.05
C SER A 376 -16.04 -7.20 -4.32
N ALA A 377 -15.56 -8.45 -4.28
CA ALA A 377 -16.15 -9.55 -3.53
C ALA A 377 -16.17 -9.27 -2.02
N ALA A 378 -15.03 -8.84 -1.46
CA ALA A 378 -14.95 -8.54 -0.03
C ALA A 378 -15.83 -7.34 0.39
N ALA A 379 -16.16 -6.43 -0.53
CA ALA A 379 -17.00 -5.26 -0.26
C ALA A 379 -18.49 -5.58 -0.22
N SER A 380 -18.93 -6.69 -0.84
CA SER A 380 -20.31 -7.18 -0.84
C SER A 380 -20.61 -8.21 0.24
N ARG A 381 -19.60 -8.62 1.03
CA ARG A 381 -19.79 -9.62 2.08
C ARG A 381 -20.79 -9.17 3.16
N PRO A 382 -21.50 -10.11 3.81
CA PRO A 382 -22.33 -9.78 4.97
C PRO A 382 -21.52 -9.17 6.12
N SER A 383 -22.13 -8.27 6.90
CA SER A 383 -21.52 -7.72 8.12
C SER A 383 -21.13 -8.84 9.10
N ASN A 384 -20.14 -8.57 9.97
CA ASN A 384 -19.57 -9.51 10.93
C ASN A 384 -18.91 -10.79 10.37
N THR A 385 -18.93 -11.03 9.07
CA THR A 385 -18.28 -12.21 8.48
C THR A 385 -16.79 -12.00 8.23
N ALA A 386 -16.03 -13.10 8.32
CA ALA A 386 -14.65 -13.12 7.85
C ALA A 386 -14.58 -13.13 6.33
N SER A 387 -13.45 -12.73 5.79
CA SER A 387 -13.14 -12.87 4.38
C SER A 387 -11.97 -13.84 4.25
N ILE A 388 -12.23 -15.01 3.69
CA ILE A 388 -11.21 -16.02 3.43
C ILE A 388 -11.01 -16.11 1.92
N ILE A 389 -9.75 -16.20 1.50
CA ILE A 389 -9.38 -16.51 0.12
C ILE A 389 -8.68 -17.85 0.13
N GLU A 390 -9.26 -18.81 -0.57
CA GLU A 390 -8.58 -20.06 -0.87
C GLU A 390 -8.01 -20.03 -2.29
N ASP A 391 -6.93 -20.77 -2.50
CA ASP A 391 -6.15 -20.80 -3.73
C ASP A 391 -5.69 -22.23 -4.02
N VAL A 392 -6.34 -22.87 -4.98
CA VAL A 392 -6.10 -24.27 -5.35
C VAL A 392 -5.54 -24.35 -6.77
N ALA A 393 -4.81 -25.42 -7.09
CA ALA A 393 -4.30 -25.63 -8.44
C ALA A 393 -4.70 -27.00 -9.00
N PHE A 394 -5.09 -27.03 -10.27
CA PHE A 394 -5.47 -28.23 -11.00
C PHE A 394 -4.64 -28.39 -12.27
N ARG A 395 -4.54 -29.62 -12.79
CA ARG A 395 -3.84 -29.87 -14.06
C ARG A 395 -4.71 -29.50 -15.24
N GLY A 396 -4.09 -29.24 -16.38
CA GLY A 396 -4.79 -28.80 -17.58
C GLY A 396 -5.82 -29.82 -18.06
N GLU A 397 -5.53 -31.11 -17.93
CA GLU A 397 -6.37 -32.20 -18.41
C GLU A 397 -7.66 -32.38 -17.59
N SER A 398 -7.67 -31.96 -16.32
CA SER A 398 -8.83 -32.05 -15.42
C SER A 398 -9.43 -30.68 -15.05
N LEU A 399 -8.87 -29.59 -15.57
CA LEU A 399 -9.18 -28.23 -15.14
C LEU A 399 -10.68 -27.89 -15.29
N GLY A 400 -11.29 -28.25 -16.42
CA GLY A 400 -12.71 -27.98 -16.67
C GLY A 400 -13.62 -28.65 -15.66
N ASP A 401 -13.44 -29.96 -15.43
CA ASP A 401 -14.27 -30.73 -14.49
C ASP A 401 -14.01 -30.29 -13.05
N ALA A 402 -12.76 -29.98 -12.69
CA ALA A 402 -12.40 -29.46 -11.37
C ALA A 402 -13.03 -28.10 -11.07
N LEU A 403 -13.09 -27.20 -12.05
CA LEU A 403 -13.75 -25.88 -11.92
C LEU A 403 -15.26 -26.03 -11.70
N SER A 404 -15.92 -26.92 -12.46
CA SER A 404 -17.34 -27.22 -12.29
C SER A 404 -17.63 -27.83 -10.92
N ASP A 405 -16.86 -28.82 -10.49
CA ASP A 405 -17.03 -29.47 -9.19
C ASP A 405 -16.81 -28.49 -8.03
N LEU A 406 -15.80 -27.61 -8.14
CA LEU A 406 -15.52 -26.59 -7.14
C LEU A 406 -16.68 -25.59 -7.04
N ARG A 407 -17.25 -25.20 -8.18
CA ARG A 407 -18.42 -24.31 -8.22
C ARG A 407 -19.64 -24.97 -7.58
N GLU A 408 -19.88 -26.25 -7.87
CA GLU A 408 -20.96 -27.02 -7.25
C GLU A 408 -20.76 -27.16 -5.73
N LEU A 409 -19.52 -27.41 -5.28
CA LEU A 409 -19.17 -27.46 -3.85
C LEU A 409 -19.53 -26.15 -3.15
N LEU A 410 -19.18 -25.00 -3.74
CA LEU A 410 -19.50 -23.68 -3.20
C LEU A 410 -21.02 -23.48 -3.08
N VAL A 411 -21.79 -23.86 -4.09
CA VAL A 411 -23.26 -23.76 -4.07
C VAL A 411 -23.86 -24.65 -2.98
N ARG A 412 -23.54 -25.94 -2.95
CA ARG A 412 -24.16 -26.89 -2.00
C ARG A 412 -23.77 -26.63 -0.54
N THR A 413 -22.62 -25.99 -0.31
CA THR A 413 -22.17 -25.60 1.04
C THR A 413 -22.63 -24.21 1.44
N GLY A 414 -23.46 -23.53 0.63
CA GLY A 414 -24.03 -22.21 0.94
C GLY A 414 -23.01 -21.08 0.88
N TYR A 415 -22.13 -21.12 -0.12
CA TYR A 415 -21.20 -20.08 -0.55
C TYR A 415 -21.39 -19.77 -2.05
N GLU A 416 -22.63 -19.83 -2.54
CA GLU A 416 -23.00 -19.56 -3.94
C GLU A 416 -22.58 -18.17 -4.42
N ASP A 417 -22.50 -17.18 -3.53
CA ASP A 417 -22.04 -15.82 -3.87
C ASP A 417 -20.51 -15.71 -3.97
N ALA A 418 -19.78 -16.81 -3.76
CA ALA A 418 -18.33 -16.84 -3.93
C ALA A 418 -17.96 -16.36 -5.33
N VAL A 419 -16.99 -15.45 -5.38
CA VAL A 419 -16.38 -14.99 -6.62
C VAL A 419 -15.17 -15.88 -6.90
N MET A 420 -15.08 -16.46 -8.09
CA MET A 420 -13.95 -17.25 -8.56
C MET A 420 -13.14 -16.50 -9.63
N TRP A 421 -11.81 -16.49 -9.48
CA TRP A 421 -10.88 -15.90 -10.44
C TRP A 421 -9.52 -16.60 -10.37
N GLY A 422 -8.67 -16.52 -11.39
CA GLY A 422 -7.37 -17.20 -11.26
C GLY A 422 -6.47 -17.19 -12.47
N HIS A 423 -5.24 -17.63 -12.26
CA HIS A 423 -4.18 -17.72 -13.24
C HIS A 423 -4.26 -19.08 -13.95
N LEU A 424 -5.14 -19.20 -14.94
CA LEU A 424 -5.49 -20.52 -15.50
C LEU A 424 -4.37 -21.16 -16.33
N LEU A 425 -3.38 -20.40 -16.82
CA LEU A 425 -2.19 -21.01 -17.45
C LEU A 425 -1.49 -22.00 -16.52
N ASP A 426 -1.49 -21.73 -15.21
CA ASP A 426 -0.93 -22.60 -14.18
C ASP A 426 -1.98 -23.51 -13.51
N GLY A 427 -3.23 -23.43 -13.99
CA GLY A 427 -4.38 -24.10 -13.36
C GLY A 427 -4.71 -23.59 -11.96
N ASN A 428 -4.20 -22.43 -11.55
CA ASN A 428 -4.43 -21.83 -10.24
C ASN A 428 -5.75 -21.06 -10.22
N VAL A 429 -6.59 -21.32 -9.22
CA VAL A 429 -7.92 -20.77 -9.04
C VAL A 429 -8.08 -20.27 -7.61
N HIS A 430 -8.49 -19.02 -7.48
CA HIS A 430 -8.86 -18.37 -6.24
C HIS A 430 -10.37 -18.28 -6.10
N PHE A 431 -10.85 -18.35 -4.87
CA PHE A 431 -12.24 -18.06 -4.55
C PHE A 431 -12.40 -17.49 -3.14
N THR A 432 -13.44 -16.68 -2.94
CA THR A 432 -13.76 -16.12 -1.62
C THR A 432 -14.88 -16.88 -0.92
N VAL A 433 -14.72 -17.14 0.37
CA VAL A 433 -15.83 -17.56 1.25
C VAL A 433 -15.94 -16.61 2.46
N PHE A 434 -17.17 -16.44 2.95
CA PHE A 434 -17.50 -15.47 4.00
C PHE A 434 -18.15 -16.14 5.23
N PRO A 435 -17.43 -16.99 5.97
CA PRO A 435 -17.99 -17.63 7.16
C PRO A 435 -18.22 -16.62 8.29
N ASP A 436 -19.30 -16.82 9.05
CA ASP A 436 -19.47 -16.18 10.35
C ASP A 436 -18.66 -16.94 11.41
N ILE A 437 -17.44 -16.45 11.67
CA ILE A 437 -16.53 -17.04 12.65
C ILE A 437 -16.75 -16.51 14.08
N ASN A 438 -17.82 -15.76 14.32
CA ASN A 438 -18.15 -15.26 15.66
C ASN A 438 -19.00 -16.25 16.48
N ASN A 439 -19.57 -17.27 15.83
CA ASN A 439 -20.41 -18.29 16.47
C ASN A 439 -19.99 -19.71 16.04
N GLU A 440 -20.34 -20.70 16.85
CA GLU A 440 -19.90 -22.09 16.66
C GLU A 440 -20.46 -22.73 15.38
N ASP A 441 -21.73 -22.48 15.04
CA ASP A 441 -22.36 -23.07 13.85
C ASP A 441 -21.66 -22.63 12.56
N GLY A 442 -21.28 -21.35 12.47
CA GLY A 442 -20.53 -20.82 11.34
C GLY A 442 -19.11 -21.39 11.25
N VAL A 443 -18.45 -21.65 12.39
CA VAL A 443 -17.15 -22.33 12.46
C VAL A 443 -17.27 -23.79 11.98
N GLN A 444 -18.30 -24.52 12.41
CA GLN A 444 -18.52 -25.90 11.99
C GLN A 444 -18.90 -26.01 10.50
N LYS A 445 -19.68 -25.06 9.98
CA LYS A 445 -19.97 -24.94 8.54
C LYS A 445 -18.67 -24.76 7.73
N TYR A 446 -17.78 -23.89 8.18
CA TYR A 446 -16.46 -23.72 7.57
C TYR A 446 -15.61 -24.99 7.67
N ALA A 447 -15.60 -25.67 8.82
CA ALA A 447 -14.88 -26.92 9.02
C ALA A 447 -15.30 -28.01 8.02
N SER A 448 -16.61 -28.21 7.87
CA SER A 448 -17.18 -29.16 6.91
C SER A 448 -16.82 -28.81 5.47
N PHE A 449 -16.89 -27.52 5.11
CA PHE A 449 -16.47 -27.05 3.79
C PHE A 449 -15.00 -27.38 3.50
N MET A 450 -14.09 -27.09 4.45
CA MET A 450 -12.65 -27.33 4.26
C MET A 450 -12.33 -28.81 4.07
N HIS A 451 -12.98 -29.72 4.81
CA HIS A 451 -12.80 -31.16 4.61
C HIS A 451 -13.23 -31.61 3.20
N GLN A 452 -14.41 -31.17 2.76
CA GLN A 452 -14.92 -31.49 1.43
C GLN A 452 -14.08 -30.88 0.30
N LEU A 453 -13.59 -29.65 0.50
CA LEU A 453 -12.65 -29.01 -0.42
C LEU A 453 -11.37 -29.84 -0.54
N CYS A 454 -10.81 -30.30 0.60
CA CYS A 454 -9.60 -31.10 0.59
C CYS A 454 -9.78 -32.44 -0.14
N ASP A 455 -10.93 -33.10 0.04
CA ASP A 455 -11.25 -34.34 -0.66
C ASP A 455 -11.44 -34.12 -2.16
N LEU A 456 -12.15 -33.06 -2.55
CA LEU A 456 -12.31 -32.68 -3.96
C LEU A 456 -10.95 -32.42 -4.62
N VAL A 457 -10.11 -31.62 -3.99
CA VAL A 457 -8.83 -31.21 -4.59
C VAL A 457 -7.86 -32.37 -4.64
N VAL A 458 -7.62 -33.06 -3.52
CA VAL A 458 -6.56 -34.06 -3.42
C VAL A 458 -7.01 -35.43 -3.94
N VAL A 459 -8.19 -35.90 -3.53
CA VAL A 459 -8.62 -37.27 -3.80
C VAL A 459 -9.26 -37.39 -5.17
N LYS A 460 -10.18 -36.47 -5.53
CA LYS A 460 -10.88 -36.52 -6.82
C LYS A 460 -10.01 -36.04 -7.99
N HIS A 461 -9.26 -34.94 -7.79
CA HIS A 461 -8.57 -34.24 -8.89
C HIS A 461 -7.04 -34.28 -8.84
N ASP A 462 -6.43 -34.85 -7.79
CA ASP A 462 -4.96 -34.85 -7.59
C ASP A 462 -4.32 -33.45 -7.69
N GLY A 463 -5.10 -32.41 -7.35
CA GLY A 463 -4.70 -30.99 -7.37
C GLY A 463 -3.84 -30.60 -6.16
N SER A 464 -3.47 -29.32 -6.07
CA SER A 464 -2.77 -28.75 -4.90
C SER A 464 -3.71 -27.89 -4.06
N LEU A 465 -3.64 -28.05 -2.74
CA LEU A 465 -4.47 -27.29 -1.78
C LEU A 465 -4.04 -25.83 -1.64
N LYS A 466 -2.78 -25.52 -1.96
CA LYS A 466 -2.22 -24.18 -1.90
C LYS A 466 -1.30 -23.93 -3.07
N ALA A 467 -1.64 -22.95 -3.89
CA ALA A 467 -0.86 -22.56 -5.04
C ALA A 467 0.19 -21.48 -4.72
N GLU A 468 -0.16 -20.46 -3.93
CA GLU A 468 0.68 -19.25 -3.75
C GLU A 468 0.62 -18.60 -2.37
N HIS A 469 -0.44 -18.83 -1.58
CA HIS A 469 -0.65 -18.15 -0.30
C HIS A 469 0.03 -18.82 0.90
N GLY A 470 0.79 -19.90 0.66
CA GLY A 470 1.43 -20.70 1.69
C GLY A 470 0.46 -21.60 2.45
N THR A 471 1.04 -22.57 3.15
CA THR A 471 0.34 -23.52 4.01
C THR A 471 -0.22 -22.84 5.25
N GLY A 472 0.60 -22.03 5.91
CA GLY A 472 0.29 -21.41 7.19
C GLY A 472 -0.16 -22.40 8.26
N ARG A 473 -1.09 -21.94 9.08
CA ARG A 473 -1.85 -22.74 10.05
C ARG A 473 -3.10 -23.35 9.43
N ASN A 474 -3.69 -22.62 8.48
CA ASN A 474 -4.94 -23.02 7.83
C ASN A 474 -4.84 -24.38 7.14
N MET A 475 -3.73 -24.67 6.46
CA MET A 475 -3.55 -25.91 5.71
C MET A 475 -2.59 -26.92 6.34
N ALA A 476 -1.93 -26.58 7.45
CA ALA A 476 -0.98 -27.48 8.12
C ALA A 476 -1.57 -28.87 8.44
N PRO A 477 -2.84 -29.01 8.90
CA PRO A 477 -3.47 -30.32 9.12
C PRO A 477 -3.63 -31.19 7.87
N PHE A 478 -3.67 -30.57 6.69
CA PHE A 478 -4.00 -31.24 5.43
C PHE A 478 -2.76 -31.56 4.59
N VAL A 479 -1.55 -31.15 5.02
CA VAL A 479 -0.29 -31.44 4.31
C VAL A 479 -0.10 -32.95 4.12
N GLU A 480 -0.33 -33.75 5.16
CA GLU A 480 -0.24 -35.21 5.07
C GLU A 480 -1.27 -35.81 4.10
N LYS A 481 -2.47 -35.23 4.02
CA LYS A 481 -3.49 -35.68 3.06
C LYS A 481 -3.01 -35.47 1.62
N GLU A 482 -2.40 -34.32 1.31
CA GLU A 482 -1.87 -34.03 -0.03
C GLU A 482 -0.63 -34.89 -0.37
N TRP A 483 0.32 -35.00 0.57
CA TRP A 483 1.63 -35.59 0.30
C TRP A 483 1.77 -37.06 0.67
N GLY A 484 0.88 -37.60 1.49
CA GLY A 484 1.02 -38.92 2.10
C GLY A 484 2.04 -38.95 3.24
N ALA A 485 2.02 -40.03 4.02
CA ALA A 485 2.79 -40.16 5.24
C ALA A 485 4.32 -40.11 5.01
N ASP A 486 4.82 -40.71 3.92
CA ASP A 486 6.25 -40.82 3.66
C ASP A 486 6.89 -39.45 3.39
N ILE A 487 6.30 -38.66 2.47
CA ILE A 487 6.80 -37.32 2.16
C ILE A 487 6.55 -36.36 3.33
N TYR A 488 5.42 -36.49 4.04
CA TYR A 488 5.20 -35.69 5.25
C TYR A 488 6.24 -36.02 6.35
N SER A 489 6.68 -37.27 6.45
CA SER A 489 7.78 -37.68 7.33
C SER A 489 9.10 -37.00 6.94
N LEU A 490 9.42 -36.92 5.65
CA LEU A 490 10.56 -36.15 5.15
C LEU A 490 10.46 -34.67 5.57
N MET A 491 9.29 -34.05 5.41
CA MET A 491 9.08 -32.65 5.81
C MET A 491 9.27 -32.43 7.32
N LYS A 492 8.78 -33.34 8.17
CA LYS A 492 9.03 -33.30 9.62
C LYS A 492 10.52 -33.39 9.96
N ARG A 493 11.26 -34.25 9.25
CA ARG A 493 12.72 -34.39 9.42
C ARG A 493 13.50 -33.18 8.91
N ILE A 494 13.04 -32.53 7.84
CA ILE A 494 13.55 -31.22 7.41
C ILE A 494 13.39 -30.21 8.55
N LYS A 495 12.18 -30.05 9.09
CA LYS A 495 11.94 -29.12 10.22
C LYS A 495 12.87 -29.41 11.40
N ASN A 496 13.00 -30.69 11.78
CA ASN A 496 13.89 -31.09 12.88
C ASN A 496 15.38 -30.84 12.59
N ALA A 497 15.81 -30.93 11.34
CA ALA A 497 17.20 -30.66 10.96
C ALA A 497 17.56 -29.17 11.12
N PHE A 498 16.65 -28.27 10.77
CA PHE A 498 16.85 -26.81 10.87
C PHE A 498 16.57 -26.26 12.27
N ASP A 499 15.60 -26.84 12.99
CA ASP A 499 15.12 -26.33 14.26
C ASP A 499 14.71 -27.47 15.21
N PRO A 500 15.69 -28.17 15.81
CA PRO A 500 15.45 -29.34 16.65
C PRO A 500 14.68 -29.02 17.94
N THR A 501 14.74 -27.77 18.42
CA THR A 501 14.01 -27.29 19.60
C THR A 501 12.63 -26.71 19.26
N ASN A 502 12.27 -26.65 17.98
CA ASN A 502 10.99 -26.16 17.48
C ASN A 502 10.64 -24.73 17.93
N ILE A 503 11.62 -23.83 17.96
CA ILE A 503 11.41 -22.43 18.34
C ILE A 503 10.94 -21.55 17.16
N LEU A 504 11.25 -21.91 15.92
CA LEU A 504 10.94 -21.12 14.73
C LEU A 504 9.52 -21.39 14.24
N ASN A 505 8.65 -20.42 14.45
CA ASN A 505 7.26 -20.34 14.00
C ASN A 505 6.44 -21.63 14.23
N PRO A 506 6.32 -22.11 15.49
CA PRO A 506 5.69 -23.40 15.78
C PRO A 506 4.22 -23.44 15.32
N GLY A 507 3.82 -24.62 14.85
CA GLY A 507 2.45 -24.91 14.38
C GLY A 507 2.10 -24.33 13.00
N VAL A 508 3.10 -23.84 12.26
CA VAL A 508 3.00 -23.37 10.87
C VAL A 508 3.70 -24.39 9.97
N VAL A 509 3.12 -24.70 8.80
CA VAL A 509 3.51 -25.77 7.87
C VAL A 509 3.39 -27.18 8.48
N ILE A 510 4.11 -27.45 9.56
CA ILE A 510 4.08 -28.71 10.30
C ILE A 510 3.30 -28.50 11.59
N ASN A 511 2.18 -29.22 11.74
CA ASN A 511 1.36 -29.18 12.93
C ASN A 511 0.70 -30.54 13.18
N SER A 512 0.71 -31.00 14.43
CA SER A 512 0.04 -32.24 14.86
C SER A 512 -1.42 -32.04 15.27
N ASP A 513 -1.83 -30.80 15.57
CA ASP A 513 -3.21 -30.48 15.90
C ASP A 513 -4.06 -30.42 14.63
N LYS A 514 -4.93 -31.42 14.46
CA LYS A 514 -5.79 -31.56 13.27
C LYS A 514 -6.85 -30.47 13.16
N ASP A 515 -7.18 -29.80 14.26
CA ASP A 515 -8.23 -28.79 14.32
C ASP A 515 -7.67 -27.36 14.40
N ILE A 516 -6.35 -27.16 14.23
CA ILE A 516 -5.74 -25.82 14.34
C ILE A 516 -6.36 -24.80 13.37
N PHE A 517 -6.84 -25.26 12.22
CA PHE A 517 -7.43 -24.40 11.18
C PHE A 517 -8.75 -23.72 11.61
N ILE A 518 -9.41 -24.23 12.65
CA ILE A 518 -10.62 -23.65 13.28
C ILE A 518 -10.38 -23.12 14.70
N LYS A 519 -9.14 -23.10 15.18
CA LYS A 519 -8.76 -22.55 16.49
C LYS A 519 -8.17 -21.16 16.34
N ASN A 520 -8.20 -20.39 17.44
CA ASN A 520 -7.62 -19.04 17.50
C ASN A 520 -8.16 -18.09 16.43
N LEU A 521 -9.42 -18.25 16.05
CA LEU A 521 -10.09 -17.38 15.09
C LEU A 521 -10.30 -15.99 15.70
N LYS A 522 -10.14 -14.95 14.88
CA LYS A 522 -10.39 -13.57 15.30
C LYS A 522 -11.89 -13.30 15.37
N ARG A 523 -12.31 -12.46 16.31
CA ARG A 523 -13.66 -11.89 16.30
C ARG A 523 -13.75 -10.67 15.39
N ILE A 524 -14.89 -10.54 14.72
CA ILE A 524 -15.22 -9.45 13.80
C ILE A 524 -16.54 -8.81 14.26
N PRO A 525 -16.50 -7.90 15.24
CA PRO A 525 -17.69 -7.22 15.72
C PRO A 525 -18.10 -6.07 14.78
N ASP A 526 -19.39 -5.75 14.78
CA ASP A 526 -19.90 -4.48 14.25
C ASP A 526 -19.36 -3.35 15.14
N ALA A 527 -18.52 -2.50 14.56
CA ALA A 527 -17.80 -1.47 15.30
C ALA A 527 -18.15 -0.07 14.81
N ASN A 528 -18.00 0.20 13.52
CA ASN A 528 -18.41 1.45 12.91
C ASN A 528 -18.56 1.24 11.39
N PRO A 529 -19.68 1.68 10.77
CA PRO A 529 -19.94 1.45 9.35
C PRO A 529 -18.83 1.90 8.40
N ILE A 530 -18.00 2.89 8.78
CA ILE A 530 -16.85 3.35 8.00
C ILE A 530 -15.80 2.24 7.83
N ILE A 531 -15.65 1.36 8.82
CA ILE A 531 -14.57 0.37 8.90
C ILE A 531 -15.05 -1.07 8.92
N ASP A 532 -16.35 -1.35 9.04
CA ASP A 532 -16.86 -2.73 9.17
C ASP A 532 -16.56 -3.58 7.92
N LYS A 533 -16.43 -2.94 6.75
CA LYS A 533 -15.95 -3.58 5.51
C LYS A 533 -14.47 -3.99 5.55
N CYS A 534 -13.69 -3.62 6.58
CA CYS A 534 -12.26 -3.92 6.64
C CYS A 534 -12.00 -5.40 6.87
N ILE A 535 -11.15 -5.99 6.04
CA ILE A 535 -10.65 -7.37 6.15
C ILE A 535 -9.29 -7.46 6.86
N GLU A 536 -8.72 -6.34 7.29
CA GLU A 536 -7.41 -6.25 7.96
C GLU A 536 -6.20 -6.65 7.07
N CYS A 537 -6.31 -6.50 5.73
CA CYS A 537 -5.25 -6.89 4.78
C CYS A 537 -3.92 -6.12 4.90
N GLY A 538 -3.94 -4.91 5.48
CA GLY A 538 -2.74 -4.10 5.70
C GLY A 538 -2.25 -3.27 4.49
N PHE A 539 -2.95 -3.28 3.35
CA PHE A 539 -2.50 -2.54 2.14
C PHE A 539 -2.43 -1.02 2.36
N CYS A 540 -3.22 -0.51 3.29
CA CYS A 540 -3.27 0.90 3.67
C CYS A 540 -2.08 1.34 4.55
N GLU A 541 -1.26 0.43 5.07
CA GLU A 541 -0.21 0.78 6.03
C GLU A 541 0.95 1.55 5.40
N VAL A 542 1.35 1.19 4.17
CA VAL A 542 2.54 1.75 3.50
C VAL A 542 2.45 3.25 3.20
N VAL A 543 1.23 3.76 3.02
CA VAL A 543 0.95 5.18 2.72
C VAL A 543 0.77 6.03 3.98
N CYS A 544 0.68 5.42 5.17
CA CYS A 544 0.35 6.15 6.38
C CYS A 544 1.55 6.95 6.91
N PRO A 545 1.39 8.25 7.23
CA PRO A 545 2.48 9.06 7.77
C PRO A 545 2.93 8.64 9.16
N SER A 546 2.11 7.90 9.92
CA SER A 546 2.44 7.42 11.27
C SER A 546 2.97 5.99 11.31
N LYS A 547 3.27 5.36 10.16
CA LYS A 547 3.67 3.95 10.07
C LYS A 547 4.93 3.59 10.87
N ASP A 548 5.81 4.56 11.07
CA ASP A 548 7.05 4.41 11.85
C ASP A 548 7.01 5.18 13.18
N LEU A 549 5.83 5.63 13.61
CA LEU A 549 5.64 6.43 14.82
C LEU A 549 4.68 5.76 15.82
N THR A 550 3.44 5.50 15.41
CA THR A 550 2.37 4.96 16.27
C THR A 550 1.56 3.90 15.50
N LEU A 551 0.22 4.06 15.38
CA LEU A 551 -0.65 3.10 14.72
C LEU A 551 -0.81 3.45 13.23
N THR A 552 -0.83 2.42 12.40
CA THR A 552 -1.26 2.48 10.99
C THR A 552 -2.80 2.46 10.87
N PRO A 553 -3.38 2.64 9.67
CA PRO A 553 -4.83 2.58 9.49
C PRO A 553 -5.43 1.21 9.88
N ARG A 554 -4.82 0.09 9.47
CA ARG A 554 -5.24 -1.25 9.91
C ARG A 554 -5.15 -1.37 11.43
N GLN A 555 -4.04 -0.94 12.02
CA GLN A 555 -3.83 -1.02 13.47
C GLN A 555 -4.85 -0.20 14.25
N ARG A 556 -5.26 0.99 13.75
CA ARG A 556 -6.36 1.79 14.33
C ARG A 556 -7.70 1.04 14.28
N ILE A 557 -7.99 0.37 13.16
CA ILE A 557 -9.20 -0.45 13.01
C ILE A 557 -9.19 -1.61 14.00
N VAL A 558 -8.09 -2.34 14.10
CA VAL A 558 -7.92 -3.45 15.05
C VAL A 558 -8.12 -2.97 16.49
N ALA A 559 -7.47 -1.87 16.87
CA ALA A 559 -7.60 -1.28 18.21
C ALA A 559 -9.05 -0.87 18.51
N TYR A 560 -9.72 -0.21 17.55
CA TYR A 560 -11.10 0.24 17.73
C TYR A 560 -12.10 -0.93 17.81
N ARG A 561 -11.92 -1.97 16.98
CA ARG A 561 -12.71 -3.22 17.07
C ARG A 561 -12.52 -3.91 18.41
N TYR A 562 -11.29 -4.01 18.89
CA TYR A 562 -10.99 -4.60 20.19
C TYR A 562 -11.64 -3.83 21.35
N ILE A 563 -11.57 -2.50 21.34
CA ILE A 563 -12.28 -1.65 22.32
C ILE A 563 -13.79 -1.89 22.27
N THR A 564 -14.35 -2.02 21.06
CA THR A 564 -15.79 -2.25 20.87
C THR A 564 -16.23 -3.62 21.39
N ASP A 565 -15.45 -4.66 21.15
CA ASP A 565 -15.73 -6.03 21.59
C ASP A 565 -15.67 -6.15 23.13
N ASN A 566 -14.71 -5.46 23.75
CA ASN A 566 -14.50 -5.47 25.20
C ASN A 566 -15.35 -4.45 25.96
N ALA A 567 -16.23 -3.70 25.30
CA ALA A 567 -17.10 -2.73 25.96
C ALA A 567 -18.23 -3.45 26.71
N VAL A 568 -18.09 -3.53 28.04
CA VAL A 568 -18.95 -4.31 28.96
C VAL A 568 -20.06 -3.49 29.66
N ASP A 569 -20.13 -2.17 29.43
CA ASP A 569 -21.06 -1.28 30.15
C ASP A 569 -22.46 -1.22 29.52
N ARG A 570 -23.51 -0.98 30.35
CA ARG A 570 -24.88 -0.68 29.89
C ARG A 570 -24.94 0.51 28.91
N ASP A 571 -23.99 1.45 29.03
CA ASP A 571 -23.75 2.53 28.07
C ASP A 571 -22.45 2.25 27.28
N LYS A 572 -22.55 1.29 26.35
CA LYS A 572 -21.44 0.81 25.50
C LYS A 572 -20.70 1.97 24.82
N LYS A 573 -21.44 2.97 24.34
CA LYS A 573 -20.88 4.12 23.63
C LYS A 573 -19.98 4.97 24.52
N LYS A 574 -20.41 5.26 25.75
CA LYS A 574 -19.61 6.03 26.71
C LYS A 574 -18.33 5.28 27.11
N SER A 575 -18.41 3.96 27.26
CA SER A 575 -17.26 3.10 27.57
C SER A 575 -16.21 3.13 26.45
N ILE A 576 -16.66 2.96 25.19
CA ILE A 576 -15.80 3.03 24.00
C ILE A 576 -15.08 4.38 23.93
N LEU A 577 -15.81 5.50 24.08
CA LEU A 577 -15.23 6.83 24.01
C LEU A 577 -14.19 7.09 25.12
N LYS A 578 -14.41 6.53 26.32
CA LYS A 578 -13.44 6.61 27.42
C LYS A 578 -12.14 5.88 27.08
N GLN A 579 -12.22 4.67 26.53
CA GLN A 579 -11.04 3.88 26.11
C GLN A 579 -10.33 4.51 24.91
N VAL A 580 -11.07 4.99 23.91
CA VAL A 580 -10.54 5.75 22.77
C VAL A 580 -9.75 6.97 23.24
N LYS A 581 -10.24 7.69 24.26
CA LYS A 581 -9.53 8.83 24.83
C LYS A 581 -8.19 8.45 25.48
N GLN A 582 -8.10 7.27 26.10
CA GLN A 582 -6.86 6.77 26.70
C GLN A 582 -5.78 6.47 25.65
N ILE A 583 -6.18 6.13 24.43
CA ILE A 583 -5.28 5.87 23.30
C ILE A 583 -5.33 6.98 22.23
N SER A 584 -5.74 8.19 22.62
CA SER A 584 -5.93 9.32 21.71
C SER A 584 -4.67 9.67 20.93
N TYR A 585 -3.49 9.67 21.57
CA TYR A 585 -2.22 9.95 20.88
C TYR A 585 -1.97 9.01 19.66
N PRO A 586 -1.93 7.67 19.83
CA PRO A 586 -1.72 6.74 18.72
C PRO A 586 -2.91 6.60 17.77
N LEU A 587 -4.15 6.79 18.24
CA LEU A 587 -5.36 6.60 17.43
C LEU A 587 -5.72 7.86 16.63
N ASP A 588 -5.82 9.01 17.30
CA ASP A 588 -6.32 10.27 16.76
C ASP A 588 -5.18 11.25 16.45
N GLU A 589 -4.37 11.60 17.43
CA GLU A 589 -3.51 12.79 17.35
C GLU A 589 -2.39 12.64 16.31
N THR A 590 -1.94 11.41 16.10
CA THR A 590 -0.95 11.08 15.07
C THR A 590 -1.59 10.70 13.72
N CYS A 591 -2.90 10.86 13.56
CA CYS A 591 -3.60 10.69 12.28
C CYS A 591 -3.72 12.03 11.53
N ALA A 592 -3.11 12.10 10.34
CA ALA A 592 -3.20 13.24 9.44
C ALA A 592 -4.62 13.47 8.87
N THR A 593 -5.51 12.48 8.92
CA THR A 593 -6.86 12.56 8.33
C THR A 593 -6.88 12.97 6.85
N ASP A 594 -5.83 12.60 6.12
CA ASP A 594 -5.62 12.90 4.69
C ASP A 594 -6.49 12.04 3.75
N GLY A 595 -6.90 10.86 4.20
CA GLY A 595 -7.69 9.90 3.44
C GLY A 595 -6.91 9.09 2.40
N LEU A 596 -5.57 9.17 2.34
CA LEU A 596 -4.77 8.37 1.40
C LEU A 596 -4.90 6.87 1.66
N CYS A 597 -5.13 6.49 2.92
CA CYS A 597 -5.44 5.11 3.28
C CYS A 597 -6.69 4.56 2.55
N GLY A 598 -7.64 5.42 2.17
CA GLY A 598 -8.82 5.04 1.39
C GLY A 598 -8.47 4.70 -0.06
N ILE A 599 -7.56 5.45 -0.69
CA ILE A 599 -7.08 5.15 -2.06
C ILE A 599 -6.29 3.83 -2.08
N ALA A 600 -5.42 3.62 -1.08
CA ALA A 600 -4.67 2.38 -0.95
C ALA A 600 -5.53 1.19 -0.49
N CYS A 601 -6.72 1.45 0.06
CA CYS A 601 -7.60 0.41 0.56
C CYS A 601 -8.39 -0.20 -0.61
N PRO A 602 -8.34 -1.54 -0.77
CA PRO A 602 -9.09 -2.23 -1.81
C PRO A 602 -10.59 -1.95 -1.79
N VAL A 603 -11.18 -1.75 -0.60
CA VAL A 603 -12.61 -1.48 -0.42
C VAL A 603 -12.90 -0.03 0.02
N ASN A 604 -11.98 0.89 -0.30
CA ASN A 604 -12.11 2.35 -0.11
C ASN A 604 -12.34 2.82 1.33
N ILE A 605 -11.73 2.14 2.31
CA ILE A 605 -11.87 2.50 3.74
C ILE A 605 -10.96 3.68 4.10
N ASP A 606 -11.59 4.79 4.45
CA ASP A 606 -10.92 6.00 4.92
C ASP A 606 -10.96 6.08 6.46
N THR A 607 -9.89 5.64 7.11
CA THR A 607 -9.74 5.79 8.57
C THR A 607 -9.66 7.26 9.02
N GLY A 608 -9.32 8.18 8.12
CA GLY A 608 -9.38 9.61 8.39
C GLY A 608 -10.80 10.09 8.65
N LYS A 609 -11.82 9.50 8.00
CA LYS A 609 -13.24 9.77 8.31
C LYS A 609 -13.61 9.27 9.69
N LEU A 610 -13.20 8.05 10.05
CA LEU A 610 -13.41 7.51 11.41
C LEU A 610 -12.80 8.46 12.46
N VAL A 611 -11.55 8.89 12.27
CA VAL A 611 -10.89 9.79 13.22
C VAL A 611 -11.58 11.15 13.29
N LYS A 612 -12.04 11.72 12.16
CA LYS A 612 -12.85 12.97 12.17
C LYS A 612 -14.15 12.79 12.97
N GLU A 613 -14.81 11.64 12.85
CA GLU A 613 -16.01 11.32 13.64
C GLU A 613 -15.69 11.22 15.14
N LEU A 614 -14.60 10.52 15.50
CA LEU A 614 -14.16 10.40 16.90
C LEU A 614 -13.79 11.76 17.51
N ARG A 615 -13.11 12.63 16.74
CA ARG A 615 -12.82 14.02 17.14
C ARG A 615 -14.12 14.79 17.42
N TRP A 616 -15.10 14.67 16.53
CA TRP A 616 -16.39 15.33 16.70
C TRP A 616 -17.11 14.87 17.97
N GLN A 617 -17.16 13.57 18.20
CA GLN A 617 -17.78 12.98 19.40
C GLN A 617 -17.04 13.38 20.69
N SER A 618 -15.73 13.56 20.61
CA SER A 618 -14.88 13.93 21.76
C SER A 618 -14.85 15.44 22.07
N ASN A 619 -15.20 16.29 21.11
CA ASN A 619 -15.14 17.75 21.28
C ASN A 619 -16.16 18.27 22.31
N GLY A 620 -15.64 18.79 23.43
CA GLY A 620 -16.43 19.41 24.50
C GLY A 620 -17.01 20.79 24.15
N VAL A 621 -17.86 21.31 25.04
CA VAL A 621 -18.56 22.61 24.87
C VAL A 621 -17.55 23.77 24.77
N PHE A 622 -16.53 23.78 25.63
CA PHE A 622 -15.51 24.83 25.63
C PHE A 622 -14.72 24.89 24.31
N ALA A 623 -14.25 23.75 23.81
CA ALA A 623 -13.54 23.66 22.53
C ALA A 623 -14.42 24.14 21.36
N LYS A 624 -15.71 23.79 21.36
CA LYS A 624 -16.70 24.28 20.38
C LYS A 624 -16.90 25.80 20.47
N SER A 625 -16.87 26.38 21.67
CA SER A 625 -16.97 27.83 21.87
C SER A 625 -15.76 28.56 21.27
N ILE A 626 -14.53 28.07 21.53
CA ILE A 626 -13.31 28.61 20.92
C ILE A 626 -13.39 28.54 19.39
N ALA A 627 -13.78 27.38 18.85
CA ALA A 627 -13.92 27.20 17.41
C ALA A 627 -14.95 28.18 16.81
N SER A 628 -16.07 28.42 17.48
CA SER A 628 -17.06 29.43 17.09
C SER A 628 -16.47 30.85 17.14
N GLY A 629 -15.72 31.18 18.18
CA GLY A 629 -15.01 32.46 18.30
C GLY A 629 -14.07 32.71 17.13
N ILE A 630 -13.27 31.72 16.74
CA ILE A 630 -12.37 31.80 15.57
C ILE A 630 -13.20 31.94 14.28
N ALA A 631 -14.19 31.07 14.06
CA ALA A 631 -15.01 31.07 12.85
C ALA A 631 -15.76 32.39 12.64
N ASN A 632 -16.23 33.02 13.73
CA ASN A 632 -16.95 34.29 13.68
C ASN A 632 -16.02 35.49 13.45
N ASN A 633 -14.73 35.37 13.79
CA ASN A 633 -13.76 36.46 13.74
C ASN A 633 -12.60 36.20 12.74
N MET A 634 -12.85 35.43 11.68
CA MET A 634 -11.81 35.02 10.72
C MET A 634 -11.00 36.18 10.13
N ALA A 635 -11.62 37.34 9.86
CA ALA A 635 -10.89 38.51 9.35
C ALA A 635 -9.85 39.03 10.35
N THR A 636 -10.24 39.16 11.62
CA THR A 636 -9.33 39.56 12.70
C THR A 636 -8.22 38.54 12.92
N ILE A 637 -8.57 37.25 12.93
CA ILE A 637 -7.59 36.16 13.12
C ILE A 637 -6.58 36.12 11.98
N THR A 638 -7.02 36.20 10.72
CA THR A 638 -6.13 36.18 9.56
C THR A 638 -5.20 37.40 9.51
N SER A 639 -5.69 38.58 9.91
CA SER A 639 -4.89 39.79 10.07
C SER A 639 -3.86 39.67 11.19
N LEU A 640 -4.24 39.11 12.33
CA LEU A 640 -3.34 38.90 13.47
C LEU A 640 -2.23 37.90 13.13
N ILE A 641 -2.56 36.77 12.50
CA ILE A 641 -1.57 35.78 12.04
C ILE A 641 -0.56 36.43 11.09
N ARG A 642 -1.03 37.25 10.14
CA ARG A 642 -0.17 37.96 9.19
C ARG A 642 0.87 38.85 9.89
N GLY A 643 0.47 39.56 10.95
CA GLY A 643 1.37 40.41 11.73
C GLY A 643 2.34 39.64 12.63
N VAL A 644 1.88 38.55 13.25
CA VAL A 644 2.67 37.81 14.26
C VAL A 644 3.63 36.81 13.62
N ILE A 645 3.26 36.16 12.52
CA ILE A 645 4.03 35.01 12.00
C ILE A 645 5.40 35.38 11.41
N GLY A 646 5.64 36.68 11.14
CA GLY A 646 6.97 37.18 10.76
C GLY A 646 7.96 37.32 11.93
N LEU A 647 7.49 37.23 13.18
CA LEU A 647 8.31 37.43 14.38
C LEU A 647 9.54 36.50 14.46
N PRO A 648 9.44 35.19 14.14
CA PRO A 648 10.62 34.32 14.10
C PRO A 648 11.75 34.85 13.23
N HIS A 649 11.43 35.43 12.07
CA HIS A 649 12.42 36.01 11.17
C HIS A 649 13.01 37.32 11.69
N SER A 650 12.22 38.14 12.38
CA SER A 650 12.72 39.35 13.03
C SER A 650 13.68 39.02 14.17
N ILE A 651 13.37 38.01 14.99
CA ILE A 651 14.25 37.51 16.06
C ILE A 651 15.51 36.89 15.46
N SER A 652 15.38 36.05 14.44
CA SER A 652 16.52 35.36 13.82
C SER A 652 17.47 36.29 13.08
N LYS A 653 17.01 37.47 12.61
CA LYS A 653 17.90 38.51 12.06
C LYS A 653 18.88 39.07 13.08
N VAL A 654 18.50 39.08 14.37
CA VAL A 654 19.34 39.61 15.46
C VAL A 654 20.15 38.50 16.12
N LEU A 655 19.54 37.34 16.38
CA LEU A 655 20.11 36.28 17.22
C LEU A 655 20.48 35.00 16.45
N GLY A 656 20.17 34.91 15.16
CA GLY A 656 20.36 33.71 14.34
C GLY A 656 19.24 32.68 14.47
N TYR A 657 19.10 31.81 13.47
CA TYR A 657 18.07 30.75 13.45
C TYR A 657 18.31 29.64 14.47
N ASP A 658 19.56 29.32 14.77
CA ASP A 658 19.89 28.26 15.73
C ASP A 658 19.47 28.63 17.16
N PHE A 659 19.55 29.92 17.52
CA PHE A 659 19.04 30.42 18.80
C PHE A 659 17.51 30.36 18.85
N LEU A 660 16.84 30.85 17.80
CA LEU A 660 15.38 30.82 17.68
C LEU A 660 14.85 29.39 17.85
N GLU A 661 15.41 28.42 17.15
CA GLU A 661 14.94 27.03 17.21
C GLU A 661 15.16 26.40 18.60
N LYS A 662 16.28 26.70 19.27
CA LYS A 662 16.50 26.27 20.67
C LYS A 662 15.49 26.89 21.62
N MET A 663 15.21 28.18 21.48
CA MET A 663 14.23 28.90 22.29
C MET A 663 12.81 28.37 22.05
N ALA A 664 12.40 28.23 20.79
CA ALA A 664 11.09 27.70 20.40
C ALA A 664 10.90 26.26 20.90
N LEU A 665 11.94 25.42 20.80
CA LEU A 665 11.91 24.05 21.33
C LEU A 665 11.81 24.04 22.87
N GLY A 666 12.51 24.94 23.54
CA GLY A 666 12.41 25.12 25.00
C GLY A 666 11.00 25.49 25.42
N LEU A 667 10.42 26.53 24.81
CA LEU A 667 9.05 26.97 25.05
C LEU A 667 8.03 25.86 24.76
N TYR A 668 8.17 25.17 23.61
CA TYR A 668 7.32 24.04 23.23
C TYR A 668 7.32 22.94 24.31
N LYS A 669 8.51 22.57 24.83
CA LYS A 669 8.65 21.57 25.89
C LYS A 669 8.05 22.05 27.22
N ILE A 670 8.31 23.29 27.63
CA ILE A 670 7.81 23.87 28.88
C ILE A 670 6.28 23.92 28.88
N CYS A 671 5.67 24.26 27.75
CA CYS A 671 4.22 24.31 27.61
C CYS A 671 3.59 22.95 27.30
N GLY A 672 4.35 21.84 27.37
CA GLY A 672 3.83 20.49 27.09
C GLY A 672 3.26 20.33 25.68
N GLY A 673 3.80 21.05 24.69
CA GLY A 673 3.31 21.05 23.31
C GLY A 673 2.02 21.83 23.08
N ALA A 674 1.52 22.61 24.05
CA ALA A 674 0.29 23.41 23.89
C ALA A 674 0.44 24.62 22.95
N ILE A 675 1.68 25.02 22.64
CA ILE A 675 2.00 26.10 21.70
C ILE A 675 2.68 25.52 20.46
N PRO A 676 2.51 26.13 19.28
CA PRO A 676 3.11 25.62 18.04
C PRO A 676 4.64 25.72 18.05
N LEU A 677 5.31 24.69 17.57
CA LEU A 677 6.76 24.70 17.36
C LEU A 677 7.12 25.49 16.09
N TRP A 678 7.61 26.73 16.27
CA TRP A 678 8.13 27.53 15.15
C TRP A 678 9.57 27.12 14.79
N THR A 679 9.84 27.08 13.50
CA THR A 679 11.13 26.71 12.90
C THR A 679 11.62 27.77 11.92
N ARG A 680 12.86 27.67 11.43
CA ARG A 680 13.39 28.58 10.39
C ARG A 680 12.57 28.62 9.10
N TYR A 681 11.84 27.54 8.80
CA TYR A 681 11.01 27.44 7.60
C TYR A 681 9.57 27.91 7.80
N THR A 682 9.19 28.32 9.03
CA THR A 682 7.91 29.00 9.27
C THR A 682 7.82 30.22 8.35
N PRO A 683 6.74 30.41 7.59
CA PRO A 683 6.60 31.53 6.67
C PRO A 683 6.42 32.87 7.36
N SER A 684 6.85 33.94 6.69
CA SER A 684 6.43 35.30 7.02
C SER A 684 4.98 35.60 6.59
N GLY A 685 4.45 36.73 7.07
CA GLY A 685 3.11 37.18 6.72
C GLY A 685 2.97 37.55 5.23
N SER A 686 1.84 37.20 4.64
CA SER A 686 1.45 37.61 3.28
C SER A 686 1.05 39.10 3.22
N LYS A 687 1.15 39.75 2.06
CA LYS A 687 0.65 41.12 1.86
C LYS A 687 -0.89 41.14 1.88
N HIS A 688 -1.48 42.25 2.31
CA HIS A 688 -2.92 42.41 2.18
C HIS A 688 -3.31 42.63 0.72
N VAL A 689 -4.18 41.78 0.18
CA VAL A 689 -4.77 41.98 -1.14
C VAL A 689 -5.87 43.04 -1.00
N ALA A 690 -5.57 44.32 -1.21
CA ALA A 690 -6.57 45.38 -1.02
C ALA A 690 -7.59 45.45 -2.17
N GLN A 691 -7.11 45.25 -3.41
CA GLN A 691 -7.92 45.38 -4.63
C GLN A 691 -8.76 44.12 -4.89
N LEU A 692 -9.97 44.31 -5.43
CA LEU A 692 -10.88 43.22 -5.82
C LEU A 692 -10.85 42.89 -7.31
N ASN A 693 -10.49 43.86 -8.16
CA ASN A 693 -10.48 43.70 -9.60
C ASN A 693 -9.10 44.06 -10.14
N PHE A 694 -8.52 43.15 -10.93
CA PHE A 694 -7.26 43.35 -11.64
C PHE A 694 -7.55 43.23 -13.14
N PRO A 695 -7.58 44.34 -13.89
CA PRO A 695 -7.86 44.29 -15.33
C PRO A 695 -6.69 43.64 -16.08
N ALA A 696 -7.00 42.93 -17.16
CA ALA A 696 -6.00 42.40 -18.07
C ALA A 696 -5.26 43.50 -18.83
N VAL A 697 -4.19 43.11 -19.53
CA VAL A 697 -3.41 44.02 -20.39
C VAL A 697 -4.19 44.44 -21.63
N THR A 698 -5.04 43.55 -22.16
CA THR A 698 -5.80 43.79 -23.41
C THR A 698 -7.33 43.84 -23.18
N PRO A 699 -8.06 44.62 -24.01
CA PRO A 699 -9.52 44.55 -24.04
C PRO A 699 -10.02 43.14 -24.42
N ASN A 700 -11.15 42.71 -23.84
CA ASN A 700 -11.78 41.38 -24.07
C ASN A 700 -10.99 40.16 -23.59
N ALA A 701 -10.03 40.34 -22.68
CA ALA A 701 -9.35 39.24 -22.01
C ALA A 701 -10.31 38.31 -21.24
N PRO A 702 -9.99 37.00 -21.14
CA PRO A 702 -10.76 36.07 -20.33
C PRO A 702 -10.77 36.49 -18.85
N LYS A 703 -11.87 36.20 -18.16
CA LYS A 703 -12.03 36.46 -16.72
C LYS A 703 -11.76 35.21 -15.91
N VAL A 704 -11.22 35.39 -14.71
CA VAL A 704 -11.06 34.31 -13.73
C VAL A 704 -11.32 34.87 -12.33
N VAL A 705 -11.97 34.07 -11.49
CA VAL A 705 -12.05 34.35 -10.06
C VAL A 705 -10.84 33.70 -9.39
N TYR A 706 -10.00 34.50 -8.73
CA TYR A 706 -8.91 33.98 -7.92
C TYR A 706 -9.29 34.02 -6.44
N PHE A 707 -9.39 32.84 -5.81
CA PHE A 707 -9.60 32.73 -4.38
C PHE A 707 -8.28 32.37 -3.67
N PRO A 708 -7.59 33.36 -3.06
CA PRO A 708 -6.46 33.09 -2.18
C PRO A 708 -6.95 32.45 -0.89
N ALA A 709 -6.51 31.21 -0.64
CA ALA A 709 -6.86 30.47 0.56
C ALA A 709 -6.51 31.24 1.85
N CYS A 710 -7.20 30.92 2.95
CA CYS A 710 -6.98 31.63 4.22
C CYS A 710 -5.56 31.49 4.75
N ILE A 711 -4.94 30.34 4.51
CA ILE A 711 -3.54 30.10 4.84
C ILE A 711 -2.62 30.92 3.94
N THR A 712 -2.84 30.95 2.63
CA THR A 712 -1.93 31.67 1.72
C THR A 712 -2.00 33.18 1.96
N ARG A 713 -3.18 33.78 2.08
CA ARG A 713 -3.31 35.23 2.36
C ARG A 713 -2.92 35.65 3.78
N SER A 714 -2.64 34.70 4.68
CA SER A 714 -2.12 34.99 6.02
C SER A 714 -0.64 34.70 6.14
N MET A 715 -0.16 33.56 5.62
CA MET A 715 1.16 33.00 5.91
C MET A 715 1.87 32.43 4.67
N SER A 716 1.87 33.15 3.54
CA SER A 716 2.61 32.77 2.33
C SER A 716 3.80 33.66 1.99
N GLY A 717 4.22 34.52 2.92
CA GLY A 717 5.45 35.29 2.74
C GLY A 717 6.68 34.37 2.69
N PRO A 718 7.82 34.90 2.21
CA PRO A 718 9.08 34.15 2.13
C PRO A 718 9.50 33.53 3.47
N SER A 719 10.09 32.33 3.41
CA SER A 719 10.73 31.63 4.54
C SER A 719 12.25 31.66 4.39
N PHE A 720 12.99 31.10 5.36
CA PHE A 720 14.42 30.85 5.20
C PHE A 720 14.73 30.08 3.89
N GLY A 721 15.76 30.52 3.17
CA GLY A 721 16.20 29.89 1.92
C GLY A 721 15.39 30.26 0.67
N TYR A 722 14.46 31.21 0.75
CA TYR A 722 13.75 31.75 -0.41
C TYR A 722 14.59 32.86 -1.07
N GLU A 723 14.65 32.85 -2.40
CA GLU A 723 15.21 33.95 -3.19
C GLU A 723 14.11 34.97 -3.52
N GLU A 724 12.89 34.49 -3.66
CA GLU A 724 11.70 35.28 -3.96
C GLU A 724 11.27 36.13 -2.76
N LYS A 725 10.93 37.39 -3.03
CA LYS A 725 10.51 38.37 -2.02
C LYS A 725 9.00 38.54 -1.92
N GLU A 726 8.28 38.12 -2.96
CA GLU A 726 6.83 38.25 -3.04
C GLU A 726 6.15 37.02 -2.47
N ASP A 727 4.89 37.17 -2.05
CA ASP A 727 4.08 36.09 -1.51
C ASP A 727 3.30 35.36 -2.61
N ILE A 728 2.70 34.22 -2.27
CA ILE A 728 2.00 33.36 -3.23
C ILE A 728 0.87 34.11 -3.96
N PRO A 729 0.00 34.89 -3.27
CA PRO A 729 -1.03 35.66 -3.98
C PRO A 729 -0.49 36.68 -4.97
N SER A 730 0.58 37.39 -4.65
CA SER A 730 1.22 38.32 -5.60
C SER A 730 1.77 37.57 -6.82
N LYS A 731 2.38 36.39 -6.61
CA LYS A 731 2.90 35.56 -7.71
C LYS A 731 1.82 34.95 -8.59
N MET A 732 0.71 34.50 -8.00
CA MET A 732 -0.43 34.01 -8.77
C MET A 732 -1.04 35.14 -9.61
N LEU A 733 -1.20 36.34 -9.05
CA LEU A 733 -1.67 37.52 -9.79
C LEU A 733 -0.71 37.93 -10.92
N SER A 734 0.60 37.89 -10.67
CA SER A 734 1.64 38.10 -11.70
C SER A 734 1.47 37.12 -12.85
N LEU A 735 1.35 35.82 -12.56
CA LEU A 735 1.20 34.77 -13.55
C LEU A 735 -0.09 34.91 -14.37
N LEU A 736 -1.22 35.18 -13.72
CA LEU A 736 -2.50 35.44 -14.39
C LEU A 736 -2.43 36.68 -15.30
N ARG A 737 -1.72 37.73 -14.87
CA ARG A 737 -1.49 38.92 -15.68
C ARG A 737 -0.61 38.63 -16.90
N LYS A 738 0.46 37.85 -16.75
CA LYS A 738 1.32 37.39 -17.87
C LYS A 738 0.55 36.59 -18.91
N ALA A 739 -0.42 35.79 -18.45
CA ALA A 739 -1.35 35.04 -19.30
C ALA A 739 -2.53 35.88 -19.82
N ASN A 740 -2.54 37.18 -19.55
CA ASN A 740 -3.55 38.14 -19.99
C ASN A 740 -4.99 37.81 -19.53
N TYR A 741 -5.16 37.49 -18.24
CA TYR A 741 -6.47 37.35 -17.60
C TYR A 741 -6.89 38.63 -16.86
N SER A 742 -8.20 38.89 -16.84
CA SER A 742 -8.82 39.81 -15.87
C SER A 742 -9.19 39.02 -14.62
N VAL A 743 -8.72 39.44 -13.46
CA VAL A 743 -8.88 38.70 -12.20
C VAL A 743 -9.88 39.37 -11.28
N ILE A 744 -10.82 38.58 -10.75
CA ILE A 744 -11.80 38.98 -9.74
C ILE A 744 -11.44 38.27 -8.44
N ILE A 745 -11.33 39.03 -7.34
CA ILE A 745 -11.18 38.49 -5.99
C ILE A 745 -12.54 38.58 -5.28
N PRO A 746 -13.04 37.51 -4.64
CA PRO A 746 -14.32 37.53 -3.96
C PRO A 746 -14.43 38.64 -2.91
N GLU A 747 -15.61 39.25 -2.81
CA GLU A 747 -15.89 40.22 -1.76
C GLU A 747 -15.72 39.59 -0.36
N LYS A 748 -15.35 40.42 0.61
CA LYS A 748 -15.19 40.01 2.02
C LYS A 748 -14.23 38.81 2.20
N LYS A 749 -13.31 38.56 1.26
CA LYS A 749 -12.30 37.48 1.29
C LYS A 749 -11.62 37.26 2.63
N ASP A 750 -11.37 38.33 3.40
CA ASP A 750 -10.66 38.27 4.67
C ASP A 750 -11.42 37.41 5.71
N LYS A 751 -12.75 37.35 5.66
CA LYS A 751 -13.57 36.46 6.52
C LYS A 751 -13.84 35.05 5.95
N LEU A 752 -13.56 34.81 4.66
CA LEU A 752 -13.96 33.58 3.96
C LEU A 752 -13.01 32.41 4.25
N CYS A 753 -13.52 31.20 4.41
CA CYS A 753 -12.70 30.00 4.62
C CYS A 753 -13.38 28.81 3.97
N CYS A 754 -12.59 27.87 3.43
CA CYS A 754 -13.15 26.64 2.87
C CYS A 754 -13.78 25.72 3.93
N GLY A 755 -13.51 25.92 5.23
CA GLY A 755 -14.05 25.09 6.32
C GLY A 755 -13.18 23.87 6.67
N MET A 756 -12.20 23.52 5.83
CA MET A 756 -11.33 22.34 6.01
C MET A 756 -10.68 22.25 7.40
N ALA A 757 -10.13 23.35 7.93
CA ALA A 757 -9.44 23.36 9.23
C ALA A 757 -10.38 23.03 10.40
N PHE A 758 -11.67 23.37 10.29
CA PHE A 758 -12.68 23.01 11.27
C PHE A 758 -13.14 21.56 11.10
N SER A 759 -13.35 21.14 9.84
CA SER A 759 -13.74 19.77 9.49
C SER A 759 -12.70 18.74 9.98
N SER A 760 -11.41 18.97 9.74
CA SER A 760 -10.34 18.06 10.17
C SER A 760 -10.26 17.90 11.69
N LYS A 761 -10.67 18.92 12.46
CA LYS A 761 -10.69 18.90 13.92
C LYS A 761 -12.03 18.46 14.52
N GLY A 762 -13.00 18.03 13.71
CA GLY A 762 -14.32 17.58 14.19
C GLY A 762 -15.28 18.70 14.60
N PHE A 763 -15.08 19.93 14.10
CA PHE A 763 -15.95 21.10 14.33
C PHE A 763 -16.92 21.30 13.15
N TRP A 764 -17.81 20.33 12.93
CA TRP A 764 -18.66 20.28 11.73
C TRP A 764 -19.59 21.51 11.56
N LYS A 765 -20.15 22.06 12.65
CA LYS A 765 -21.02 23.25 12.58
C LYS A 765 -20.25 24.47 12.07
N GLN A 766 -19.03 24.67 12.56
CA GLN A 766 -18.15 25.76 12.15
C GLN A 766 -17.64 25.57 10.72
N ALA A 767 -17.32 24.33 10.34
CA ALA A 767 -16.97 23.98 8.96
C ALA A 767 -18.12 24.36 8.01
N LYS A 768 -19.34 23.87 8.27
CA LYS A 768 -20.54 24.16 7.48
C LYS A 768 -20.83 25.65 7.39
N LYS A 769 -20.71 26.41 8.48
CA LYS A 769 -20.87 27.86 8.46
C LYS A 769 -19.90 28.53 7.48
N LYS A 770 -18.61 28.16 7.52
CA LYS A 770 -17.59 28.73 6.64
C LYS A 770 -17.78 28.28 5.18
N GLU A 771 -18.17 27.03 4.97
CA GLU A 771 -18.54 26.50 3.65
C GLU A 771 -19.67 27.33 3.02
N SER A 772 -20.77 27.58 3.74
CA SER A 772 -21.89 28.39 3.25
C SER A 772 -21.49 29.83 2.91
N GLU A 773 -20.73 30.49 3.80
CA GLU A 773 -20.26 31.85 3.55
C GLU A 773 -19.33 31.94 2.32
N LEU A 774 -18.46 30.95 2.12
CA LEU A 774 -17.61 30.89 0.93
C LEU A 774 -18.43 30.58 -0.32
N ASN A 775 -19.40 29.67 -0.23
CA ASN A 775 -20.26 29.29 -1.34
C ASN A 775 -20.99 30.50 -1.92
N GLU A 776 -21.64 31.30 -1.05
CA GLU A 776 -22.36 32.51 -1.44
C GLU A 776 -21.44 33.51 -2.15
N ALA A 777 -20.27 33.79 -1.55
CA ALA A 777 -19.32 34.75 -2.11
C ALA A 777 -18.73 34.28 -3.45
N LEU A 778 -18.52 32.98 -3.65
CA LEU A 778 -18.03 32.44 -4.91
C LEU A 778 -19.10 32.40 -5.99
N LEU A 779 -20.36 32.10 -5.66
CA LEU A 779 -21.47 32.18 -6.61
C LEU A 779 -21.63 33.62 -7.11
N GLU A 780 -21.55 34.60 -6.22
CA GLU A 780 -21.59 36.02 -6.57
C GLU A 780 -20.40 36.41 -7.48
N ALA A 781 -19.16 36.12 -7.05
CA ALA A 781 -17.96 36.51 -7.79
C ALA A 781 -17.83 35.83 -9.17
N SER A 782 -18.37 34.62 -9.32
CA SER A 782 -18.27 33.81 -10.55
C SER A 782 -19.44 33.95 -11.50
N ASN A 783 -20.40 34.84 -11.21
CA ASN A 783 -21.68 34.90 -11.90
C ASN A 783 -22.37 33.52 -11.96
N ASN A 784 -22.71 32.98 -10.79
CA ASN A 784 -23.34 31.66 -10.61
C ASN A 784 -22.57 30.48 -11.25
N GLY A 785 -21.24 30.54 -11.27
CA GLY A 785 -20.37 29.48 -11.79
C GLY A 785 -20.02 29.59 -13.27
N GLU A 786 -20.42 30.67 -13.95
CA GLU A 786 -20.02 30.90 -15.34
C GLU A 786 -18.50 31.07 -15.48
N ILE A 787 -17.89 31.84 -14.57
CA ILE A 787 -16.46 32.15 -14.54
C ILE A 787 -15.71 31.09 -13.73
N ALA A 788 -14.58 30.61 -14.27
CA ALA A 788 -13.70 29.67 -13.59
C ALA A 788 -13.12 30.27 -12.29
N ILE A 789 -13.01 29.45 -11.24
CA ILE A 789 -12.46 29.82 -9.94
C ILE A 789 -11.17 29.02 -9.71
N VAL A 790 -10.05 29.71 -9.52
CA VAL A 790 -8.77 29.09 -9.15
C VAL A 790 -8.46 29.30 -7.67
N CYS A 791 -8.08 28.23 -6.97
CA CYS A 791 -7.60 28.28 -5.59
C CYS A 791 -6.13 27.86 -5.52
N ASP A 792 -5.32 28.64 -4.79
CA ASP A 792 -3.86 28.48 -4.67
C ASP A 792 -3.40 27.44 -3.63
N MET A 793 -4.33 26.64 -3.09
CA MET A 793 -4.02 25.64 -2.08
C MET A 793 -4.85 24.37 -2.28
N SER A 794 -4.19 23.29 -2.72
CA SER A 794 -4.86 22.04 -3.10
C SER A 794 -5.75 21.43 -1.99
N PRO A 795 -5.35 21.41 -0.70
CA PRO A 795 -6.24 20.96 0.37
C PRO A 795 -7.55 21.76 0.49
N CYS A 796 -7.50 23.08 0.30
CA CYS A 796 -8.70 23.92 0.34
C CYS A 796 -9.62 23.60 -0.83
N LEU A 797 -9.06 23.49 -2.04
CA LEU A 797 -9.85 23.18 -3.22
C LEU A 797 -10.53 21.82 -3.14
N LEU A 798 -9.82 20.77 -2.71
CA LEU A 798 -10.41 19.45 -2.56
C LEU A 798 -11.64 19.50 -1.64
N HIS A 799 -11.51 20.16 -0.49
CA HIS A 799 -12.64 20.35 0.43
C HIS A 799 -13.77 21.16 -0.22
N MET A 800 -13.44 22.19 -1.02
CA MET A 800 -14.44 22.98 -1.75
C MET A 800 -15.21 22.12 -2.77
N ARG A 801 -14.52 21.27 -3.55
CA ARG A 801 -15.14 20.33 -4.49
C ARG A 801 -16.04 19.30 -3.78
N GLU A 802 -15.71 18.94 -2.54
CA GLU A 802 -16.49 18.00 -1.74
C GLU A 802 -17.72 18.64 -1.06
N THR A 803 -17.80 19.97 -0.92
CA THR A 803 -18.78 20.63 -0.02
C THR A 803 -19.56 21.81 -0.59
N LEU A 804 -19.06 22.48 -1.63
CA LEU A 804 -19.72 23.65 -2.21
C LEU A 804 -20.65 23.27 -3.37
N ASP A 805 -21.38 24.27 -3.88
CA ASP A 805 -22.34 24.13 -4.97
C ASP A 805 -21.67 23.58 -6.24
N PRO A 806 -22.21 22.51 -6.86
CA PRO A 806 -21.62 21.86 -8.03
C PRO A 806 -21.60 22.76 -9.29
N ARG A 807 -22.33 23.87 -9.31
CA ARG A 807 -22.26 24.86 -10.40
C ARG A 807 -20.91 25.58 -10.45
N LEU A 808 -20.19 25.66 -9.33
CA LEU A 808 -18.91 26.35 -9.26
C LEU A 808 -17.84 25.55 -10.04
N LYS A 809 -17.22 26.19 -11.03
CA LYS A 809 -16.09 25.62 -11.79
C LYS A 809 -14.79 25.81 -11.02
N LEU A 810 -14.47 24.86 -10.16
CA LEU A 810 -13.36 24.92 -9.20
C LEU A 810 -12.08 24.26 -9.73
N TYR A 811 -10.99 25.02 -9.80
CA TYR A 811 -9.67 24.60 -10.30
C TYR A 811 -8.57 24.78 -9.25
N ASP A 812 -7.63 23.84 -9.25
CA ASP A 812 -6.36 23.89 -8.53
C ASP A 812 -5.41 24.81 -9.27
N GLN A 813 -4.44 25.39 -8.56
CA GLN A 813 -3.40 26.15 -9.24
C GLN A 813 -2.73 25.33 -10.35
N VAL A 814 -2.50 24.03 -10.17
CA VAL A 814 -1.78 23.23 -11.18
C VAL A 814 -2.65 22.81 -12.35
N ASP A 815 -3.88 22.36 -12.13
CA ASP A 815 -4.76 22.05 -13.26
C ASP A 815 -5.09 23.32 -14.05
N PHE A 816 -5.26 24.47 -13.38
CA PHE A 816 -5.46 25.75 -14.05
C PHE A 816 -4.23 26.19 -14.85
N ILE A 817 -3.03 26.10 -14.26
CA ILE A 817 -1.78 26.41 -14.97
C ILE A 817 -1.64 25.51 -16.20
N HIS A 818 -1.79 24.20 -16.01
CA HIS A 818 -1.61 23.19 -17.06
C HIS A 818 -2.61 23.38 -18.21
N ASP A 819 -3.90 23.50 -17.91
CA ASP A 819 -4.96 23.43 -18.91
C ASP A 819 -5.27 24.79 -19.55
N PHE A 820 -4.99 25.91 -18.86
CA PHE A 820 -5.43 27.25 -19.32
C PHE A 820 -4.30 28.26 -19.48
N LEU A 821 -3.20 28.14 -18.73
CA LEU A 821 -2.13 29.15 -18.74
C LEU A 821 -0.96 28.78 -19.64
N LEU A 822 -0.55 27.52 -19.72
CA LEU A 822 0.64 27.12 -20.48
C LEU A 822 0.60 27.57 -21.95
N ASP A 823 -0.55 27.49 -22.62
CA ASP A 823 -0.68 27.91 -24.04
C ASP A 823 -0.66 29.42 -24.24
N ARG A 824 -0.85 30.18 -23.16
CA ARG A 824 -0.88 31.65 -23.12
C ARG A 824 0.43 32.26 -22.62
N LEU A 825 1.38 31.43 -22.19
CA LEU A 825 2.67 31.84 -21.65
C LEU A 825 3.79 31.40 -22.59
N VAL A 826 4.89 32.16 -22.61
CA VAL A 826 6.16 31.68 -23.15
C VAL A 826 6.96 31.14 -21.97
N ILE A 827 7.26 29.84 -21.97
CA ILE A 827 7.98 29.19 -20.87
C ILE A 827 9.47 29.06 -21.25
N VAL A 828 10.32 29.77 -20.51
CA VAL A 828 11.77 29.67 -20.57
C VAL A 828 12.25 28.72 -19.49
N LYS A 829 12.72 27.55 -19.92
CA LYS A 829 13.16 26.48 -19.03
C LYS A 829 14.34 26.93 -18.17
N GLN A 830 14.24 26.73 -16.87
CA GLN A 830 15.24 27.12 -15.89
C GLN A 830 16.33 26.04 -15.78
N PRO A 831 17.63 26.42 -15.73
CA PRO A 831 18.76 25.48 -15.70
C PRO A 831 18.98 24.89 -14.30
N ILE A 832 17.93 24.28 -13.74
CA ILE A 832 17.90 23.77 -12.37
C ILE A 832 17.34 22.34 -12.32
N SER A 833 17.87 21.54 -11.40
CA SER A 833 17.30 20.25 -11.01
C SER A 833 16.38 20.46 -9.80
N ILE A 834 15.16 19.95 -9.86
CA ILE A 834 14.14 20.19 -8.84
C ILE A 834 13.52 18.89 -8.34
N SER A 835 13.04 18.91 -7.10
CA SER A 835 12.20 17.86 -6.53
C SER A 835 10.75 18.31 -6.42
N ILE A 836 9.78 17.47 -6.76
CA ILE A 836 8.35 17.79 -6.61
C ILE A 836 7.68 16.87 -5.60
N HIS A 837 6.74 17.42 -4.82
CA HIS A 837 5.87 16.64 -3.93
C HIS A 837 4.41 16.79 -4.36
N THR A 838 3.79 15.67 -4.72
CA THR A 838 2.34 15.61 -4.94
C THR A 838 1.65 15.51 -3.58
N THR A 839 0.90 16.56 -3.21
CA THR A 839 0.19 16.59 -1.92
C THR A 839 -0.93 15.55 -1.87
N CYS A 840 -1.34 15.12 -0.67
CA CYS A 840 -2.42 14.15 -0.52
C CYS A 840 -3.73 14.57 -1.21
N SER A 841 -4.04 15.87 -1.22
CA SER A 841 -5.21 16.40 -1.93
C SER A 841 -5.02 16.39 -3.44
N SER A 842 -3.83 16.72 -3.94
CA SER A 842 -3.49 16.61 -5.37
C SER A 842 -3.57 15.16 -5.86
N THR A 843 -3.14 14.18 -5.05
CA THR A 843 -3.30 12.75 -5.35
C THR A 843 -4.77 12.34 -5.45
N LYS A 844 -5.60 12.74 -4.48
CA LYS A 844 -7.06 12.50 -4.52
C LYS A 844 -7.74 13.11 -5.74
N MET A 845 -7.24 14.25 -6.21
CA MET A 845 -7.72 14.94 -7.42
C MET A 845 -7.04 14.46 -8.71
N GLN A 846 -6.18 13.44 -8.65
CA GLN A 846 -5.45 12.86 -9.80
C GLN A 846 -4.59 13.88 -10.56
N LEU A 847 -3.92 14.79 -9.83
CA LEU A 847 -3.12 15.87 -10.43
C LEU A 847 -1.63 15.55 -10.58
N ALA A 848 -1.18 14.35 -10.19
CA ALA A 848 0.25 14.00 -10.16
C ALA A 848 0.95 14.20 -11.53
N GLU A 849 0.32 13.73 -12.61
CA GLU A 849 0.84 13.87 -13.96
C GLU A 849 0.90 15.34 -14.41
N LYS A 850 -0.15 16.12 -14.13
CA LYS A 850 -0.16 17.56 -14.44
C LYS A 850 0.92 18.32 -13.69
N ILE A 851 1.17 17.98 -12.41
CA ILE A 851 2.29 18.56 -11.62
C ILE A 851 3.63 18.26 -12.30
N PHE A 852 3.85 17.00 -12.68
CA PHE A 852 5.07 16.59 -13.37
C PHE A 852 5.22 17.34 -14.71
N ASN A 853 4.19 17.38 -15.55
CA ASN A 853 4.21 18.05 -16.84
C ASN A 853 4.51 19.56 -16.72
N VAL A 854 3.86 20.25 -15.77
CA VAL A 854 4.12 21.67 -15.50
C VAL A 854 5.58 21.86 -15.04
N ALA A 855 6.05 21.05 -14.10
CA ALA A 855 7.41 21.13 -13.59
C ALA A 855 8.46 20.86 -14.68
N SER A 856 8.26 19.84 -15.52
CA SER A 856 9.18 19.47 -16.61
C SER A 856 9.27 20.49 -17.72
N LYS A 857 8.21 21.30 -17.94
CA LYS A 857 8.28 22.45 -18.85
C LYS A 857 9.11 23.60 -18.27
N CYS A 858 9.16 23.72 -16.94
CA CYS A 858 9.82 24.86 -16.28
C CYS A 858 11.26 24.59 -15.83
N ALA A 859 11.67 23.33 -15.61
CA ALA A 859 12.98 22.97 -15.06
C ALA A 859 13.66 21.85 -15.84
N ASP A 860 15.00 21.89 -15.92
CA ASP A 860 15.80 20.93 -16.69
C ASP A 860 15.59 19.48 -16.28
N LYS A 861 15.54 19.22 -14.97
CA LYS A 861 15.38 17.88 -14.42
C LYS A 861 14.37 17.91 -13.28
N VAL A 862 13.45 16.95 -13.27
CA VAL A 862 12.41 16.79 -12.25
C VAL A 862 12.57 15.45 -11.56
N ILE A 863 12.66 15.49 -10.23
CA ILE A 863 12.82 14.35 -9.35
C ILE A 863 11.53 14.18 -8.55
N VAL A 864 11.01 12.95 -8.51
CA VAL A 864 9.77 12.62 -7.79
C VAL A 864 10.10 11.62 -6.69
N PRO A 865 10.16 12.04 -5.42
CA PRO A 865 10.30 11.12 -4.30
C PRO A 865 9.13 10.13 -4.27
N HIS A 866 9.43 8.83 -4.33
CA HIS A 866 8.45 7.77 -4.49
C HIS A 866 7.94 7.20 -3.16
N ASN A 867 8.73 7.27 -2.08
CA ASN A 867 8.28 6.77 -0.78
C ASN A 867 7.63 7.85 0.10
N ILE A 868 7.33 9.02 -0.48
CA ILE A 868 6.74 10.18 0.22
C ILE A 868 5.30 10.42 -0.25
N ASN A 869 4.36 9.71 0.38
CA ASN A 869 2.93 9.82 0.08
C ASN A 869 2.24 11.00 0.78
N CYS A 870 2.57 11.24 2.05
CA CYS A 870 1.99 12.31 2.86
C CYS A 870 3.08 13.07 3.60
N CYS A 871 2.95 14.40 3.68
CA CYS A 871 3.89 15.27 4.39
C CYS A 871 3.74 15.24 5.93
N GLY A 872 2.68 14.62 6.46
CA GLY A 872 2.41 14.50 7.90
C GLY A 872 1.92 15.78 8.61
N TRP A 873 1.77 16.90 7.90
CA TRP A 873 1.39 18.18 8.50
C TRP A 873 -0.10 18.38 8.75
N ALA A 874 -0.97 17.88 7.86
CA ALA A 874 -2.42 17.91 8.01
C ALA A 874 -2.99 19.26 8.50
N GLY A 875 -2.58 20.36 7.87
CA GLY A 875 -2.83 21.71 8.39
C GLY A 875 -1.80 22.06 9.47
N ASP A 876 -2.23 22.16 10.72
CA ASP A 876 -1.41 22.60 11.84
C ASP A 876 -0.81 21.47 12.69
N ARG A 877 -1.12 20.20 12.40
CA ARG A 877 -0.61 19.06 13.20
C ARG A 877 0.91 19.03 13.26
N GLY A 878 1.60 19.38 12.18
CA GLY A 878 3.07 19.43 12.16
C GLY A 878 3.68 20.40 13.18
N PHE A 879 2.93 21.42 13.63
CA PHE A 879 3.37 22.33 14.69
C PHE A 879 3.22 21.75 16.10
N PHE A 880 2.24 20.86 16.31
CA PHE A 880 1.88 20.31 17.63
C PHE A 880 2.35 18.87 17.83
N TYR A 881 2.71 18.18 16.74
CA TYR A 881 3.19 16.80 16.71
C TYR A 881 4.35 16.69 15.70
N PRO A 882 5.47 17.40 15.89
CA PRO A 882 6.58 17.48 14.92
C PRO A 882 7.22 16.12 14.61
N GLU A 883 7.03 15.12 15.47
CA GLU A 883 7.45 13.75 15.24
C GLU A 883 6.68 13.04 14.12
N LEU A 884 5.44 13.45 13.83
CA LEU A 884 4.64 12.89 12.73
C LEU A 884 5.21 13.23 11.34
N PRO A 885 5.43 14.50 10.97
CA PRO A 885 6.07 14.82 9.70
C PRO A 885 7.51 14.30 9.63
N LYS A 886 8.25 14.25 10.75
CA LYS A 886 9.58 13.63 10.80
C LYS A 886 9.52 12.14 10.42
N SER A 887 8.56 11.40 10.98
CA SER A 887 8.33 9.99 10.63
C SER A 887 7.98 9.84 9.15
N ALA A 888 7.01 10.64 8.66
CA ALA A 888 6.52 10.56 7.29
C ALA A 888 7.59 10.91 6.23
N LEU A 889 8.51 11.81 6.56
CA LEU A 889 9.49 12.37 5.63
C LEU A 889 10.92 11.83 5.83
N THR A 890 11.11 10.82 6.69
CA THR A 890 12.43 10.22 6.93
C THR A 890 13.17 9.80 5.64
N PRO A 891 12.52 9.18 4.63
CA PRO A 891 13.21 8.77 3.39
C PRO A 891 13.60 9.94 2.47
N LEU A 892 13.00 11.13 2.66
CA LEU A 892 13.03 12.22 1.69
C LEU A 892 14.45 12.69 1.37
N HIS A 893 15.32 12.78 2.38
CA HIS A 893 16.70 13.25 2.22
C HIS A 893 17.50 12.42 1.20
N HIS A 894 17.23 11.11 1.10
CA HIS A 894 17.92 10.23 0.16
C HIS A 894 17.28 10.22 -1.24
N GLU A 895 16.01 10.61 -1.37
CA GLU A 895 15.26 10.55 -2.63
C GLU A 895 15.32 11.82 -3.46
N ILE A 896 15.72 12.95 -2.87
CA ILE A 896 15.88 14.21 -3.63
C ILE A 896 17.11 14.25 -4.53
N LEU A 897 18.06 13.31 -4.37
CA LEU A 897 19.30 13.20 -5.15
C LEU A 897 20.04 14.55 -5.29
N ASP A 898 20.16 15.06 -6.52
CA ASP A 898 20.83 16.29 -6.92
C ASP A 898 19.87 17.48 -7.09
N ALA A 899 18.64 17.40 -6.57
CA ALA A 899 17.71 18.54 -6.59
C ALA A 899 18.27 19.73 -5.78
N GLN A 900 18.17 20.93 -6.36
CA GLN A 900 18.59 22.19 -5.76
C GLN A 900 17.43 22.87 -5.00
N GLU A 901 16.21 22.76 -5.53
CA GLU A 901 14.99 23.32 -4.96
C GLU A 901 13.86 22.28 -4.96
N GLY A 902 12.91 22.43 -4.03
CA GLY A 902 11.70 21.60 -3.94
C GLY A 902 10.43 22.39 -4.26
N PHE A 903 9.41 21.73 -4.81
CA PHE A 903 8.11 22.34 -5.09
C PHE A 903 6.93 21.49 -4.61
N SER A 904 5.88 22.14 -4.10
CA SER A 904 4.63 21.55 -3.60
C SER A 904 3.49 22.56 -3.78
N ASN A 905 2.25 22.15 -3.46
CA ASN A 905 1.04 22.98 -3.64
C ASN A 905 0.30 23.25 -2.33
N SER A 906 1.01 23.15 -1.21
CA SER A 906 0.45 23.32 0.13
C SER A 906 1.49 23.91 1.06
N ARG A 907 1.18 25.12 1.56
CA ARG A 907 2.11 25.88 2.41
C ARG A 907 2.59 25.11 3.63
N THR A 908 1.72 24.33 4.26
CA THR A 908 2.11 23.53 5.44
C THR A 908 2.98 22.33 5.06
N CYS A 909 2.75 21.71 3.90
CA CYS A 909 3.64 20.66 3.42
C CYS A 909 5.01 21.22 3.04
N GLU A 910 5.07 22.42 2.45
CA GLU A 910 6.34 23.10 2.12
C GLU A 910 7.24 23.25 3.37
N ILE A 911 6.67 23.59 4.53
CA ILE A 911 7.43 23.67 5.80
C ILE A 911 8.01 22.29 6.17
N GLY A 912 7.18 21.25 6.16
CA GLY A 912 7.60 19.88 6.52
C GLY A 912 8.67 19.32 5.60
N LEU A 913 8.48 19.49 4.29
CA LEU A 913 9.42 19.02 3.28
C LEU A 913 10.76 19.76 3.41
N SER A 914 10.75 21.07 3.64
CA SER A 914 11.98 21.86 3.85
C SER A 914 12.74 21.41 5.11
N LEU A 915 12.02 21.12 6.19
CA LEU A 915 12.62 20.63 7.45
C LEU A 915 13.33 19.28 7.30
N ASN A 916 12.92 18.44 6.34
CA ASN A 916 13.38 17.05 6.23
C ASN A 916 14.16 16.73 4.94
N SER A 917 14.39 17.71 4.05
CA SER A 917 15.07 17.48 2.76
C SER A 917 16.43 18.17 2.62
N ARG A 918 16.79 19.14 3.48
CA ARG A 918 17.95 20.04 3.34
C ARG A 918 17.86 21.05 2.19
N ILE A 919 16.83 20.99 1.36
CA ILE A 919 16.51 21.99 0.35
C ILE A 919 15.21 22.71 0.71
N THR A 920 15.01 23.89 0.13
CA THR A 920 13.81 24.67 0.38
C THR A 920 12.68 24.21 -0.54
N TYR A 921 11.53 23.86 0.04
CA TYR A 921 10.29 23.61 -0.70
C TYR A 921 9.44 24.88 -0.82
N LYS A 922 8.93 25.14 -2.02
CA LYS A 922 8.15 26.33 -2.38
C LYS A 922 6.86 25.97 -3.12
N SER A 923 5.94 26.92 -3.26
CA SER A 923 4.78 26.75 -4.15
C SER A 923 5.25 26.58 -5.60
N LEU A 924 4.66 25.64 -6.35
CA LEU A 924 4.95 25.47 -7.79
C LEU A 924 4.70 26.77 -8.59
N VAL A 925 3.83 27.65 -8.11
CA VAL A 925 3.59 28.97 -8.74
C VAL A 925 4.86 29.81 -8.82
N TYR A 926 5.78 29.71 -7.87
CA TYR A 926 7.06 30.43 -7.94
C TYR A 926 7.90 29.97 -9.13
N LEU A 927 7.98 28.66 -9.37
CA LEU A 927 8.71 28.09 -10.50
C LEU A 927 8.11 28.53 -11.82
N VAL A 928 6.78 28.43 -11.94
CA VAL A 928 6.08 28.77 -13.18
C VAL A 928 6.18 30.27 -13.45
N ASP A 929 5.98 31.14 -12.45
CA ASP A 929 6.16 32.59 -12.63
C ASP A 929 7.60 32.95 -13.00
N ARG A 930 8.60 32.28 -12.41
CA ARG A 930 10.02 32.47 -12.76
C ARG A 930 10.31 32.08 -14.21
N ALA A 931 9.73 30.98 -14.68
CA ALA A 931 9.92 30.48 -16.03
C ALA A 931 9.03 31.17 -17.08
N ALA A 932 7.98 31.87 -16.68
CA ALA A 932 6.98 32.42 -17.59
C ALA A 932 7.23 33.87 -17.98
N GLU A 933 7.16 34.13 -19.28
CA GLU A 933 7.11 35.44 -19.92
C GLU A 933 5.76 35.68 -20.59
N ASN A 934 5.42 36.95 -20.82
CA ASN A 934 4.19 37.33 -21.51
C ASN A 934 4.35 37.08 -23.02
N LYS A 935 3.46 36.27 -23.59
CA LYS A 935 3.45 35.92 -25.03
C LYS A 935 3.29 37.14 -25.95
N ASN A 936 2.69 38.22 -25.45
CA ASN A 936 2.46 39.46 -26.19
C ASN A 936 3.55 40.53 -25.95
N ALA A 937 4.64 40.22 -25.24
CA ALA A 937 5.73 41.18 -25.00
C ALA A 937 6.76 41.24 -26.14
N ASN A 938 6.74 40.28 -27.08
CA ASN A 938 7.67 40.18 -28.20
C ASN A 938 7.02 40.45 -29.58
N ASN A 939 5.84 41.09 -29.61
CA ASN A 939 5.22 41.62 -30.83
C ASN A 939 5.12 43.14 -30.77
#